data_AF-A0A8S0XDJ5-F1
#
_entry.id   AF-A0A8S0XDJ5-F1
#
_cell.length_a   1.000
_cell.length_b   1.000
_cell.length_c   1.000
_cell.angle_alpha   90.00
_cell.angle_beta   90.00
_cell.angle_gamma   90.00
#
_symmetry.space_group_name_H-M   'P 1'
#
loop_
_entity.id
_entity.type
_entity.pdbx_description
1 polymer ?
#
loop_
_entity_poly.entity_id
_entity_poly.type
_entity_poly.pdbx_seq_one_letter_code
_entity_poly.pdbx_strand_id
1 'polypeptide(L)'
;MAVLRGLTPSVTGPFRRRLSSSAHSHALRLPNVPLDVHPEVEDALAHNIPVVALETALVTHGLPYPDSLQVPLALEEIVRSTGCIPATIGLIEGRVKIGLERHELGRLAHRQERPAKISRRDIAAAIASGRDGGTTCSATLVFSALAGIKVFATGGLGGVHRGGEKSLDISADLHELTRCPVGLVSAGVKSILDIGRTLEYLETLGVPVLPYGKSREFPAFFSRRSGYKVPWHVEDPQTAAKILYTQAQLGMQNGALIAVPIPEEYEKQGEKIQRIVERAIKESEENGMSKSGNDATPWLLDRIAKLSEGKSLASNIALLKNTALVGGQIAVEHQKLVNEGIYGPSEKTVARQSSGKPARPSSDSESKKARLTHPATANVVVVGSAAIDITAQELPNQNAALAVHSTAPGHVKVSLGGVGRNIAEASHRVMKSKYPELSSVLVSAIGNDVFGRILEDELVEFGMRTDGLIKVDAPSAVCNMVLDSKGTLVGGVADMGITTRMTAEAIIPEIQKHAPSIVVLDGNLPLDTIQALTAHCYDHTVKVLFEPTSTIKSTSILPAIAANLQKDPSRPPVDFCTPNLLELSRLFEAASSEPFSLMDHPVWWSVIDGLGLSSAFNNDIEQLARRQASDEKSGGSLAFLVQDGVIQQAVQLLPFFRHLVIKCGDLGVLVVMRIAPEDASSSEWAQERSNPLQRHVVVATKSGEIIVVQHFPSHHLDVITNVTGAGDSFVGTLLAALAKDLKQQD
;
A
#
# COMPACT_ATOMS: atom_id res chain seq x y z
N MET A 1 -60.21 14.66 -32.44
CA MET A 1 -59.85 15.88 -31.70
C MET A 1 -59.43 15.44 -30.31
N ALA A 2 -58.14 15.48 -29.96
CA ALA A 2 -57.40 16.69 -29.58
C ALA A 2 -57.96 17.23 -28.23
N VAL A 3 -57.21 17.62 -27.19
CA VAL A 3 -55.80 17.98 -27.06
C VAL A 3 -55.63 18.53 -25.61
N LEU A 4 -54.47 18.28 -24.96
CA LEU A 4 -53.78 19.13 -23.94
C LEU A 4 -54.51 19.42 -22.59
N ARG A 5 -53.91 19.71 -21.42
CA ARG A 5 -52.60 20.15 -20.85
C ARG A 5 -52.76 20.03 -19.32
N GLY A 6 -51.78 20.01 -18.42
CA GLY A 6 -50.31 20.17 -18.39
C GLY A 6 -49.83 19.72 -16.99
N LEU A 7 -48.66 19.10 -16.77
CA LEU A 7 -47.28 19.60 -16.88
C LEU A 7 -46.96 20.83 -16.01
N THR A 8 -46.38 20.55 -14.83
CA THR A 8 -45.38 21.38 -14.15
C THR A 8 -44.21 20.48 -13.70
N PRO A 9 -42.93 20.92 -13.80
CA PRO A 9 -41.76 20.05 -13.62
C PRO A 9 -41.21 20.10 -12.19
N SER A 10 -40.90 18.94 -11.60
CA SER A 10 -40.08 18.86 -10.38
C SER A 10 -38.60 18.76 -10.76
N VAL A 11 -37.83 19.74 -10.29
CA VAL A 11 -36.41 19.94 -10.51
C VAL A 11 -35.59 18.72 -10.06
N THR A 12 -34.72 18.28 -10.96
CA THR A 12 -33.70 17.24 -10.83
C THR A 12 -32.65 17.59 -9.77
N GLY A 13 -32.41 16.70 -8.79
CA GLY A 13 -31.24 16.74 -7.91
C GLY A 13 -30.03 16.04 -8.56
N PRO A 14 -28.78 16.53 -8.35
CA PRO A 14 -27.63 16.06 -9.13
C PRO A 14 -27.04 14.76 -8.59
N PHE A 15 -26.63 13.92 -9.54
CA PHE A 15 -25.82 12.72 -9.35
C PHE A 15 -24.46 13.08 -8.71
N ARG A 16 -24.24 12.69 -7.44
CA ARG A 16 -22.91 12.73 -6.82
C ARG A 16 -22.05 11.58 -7.34
N ARG A 17 -21.16 11.87 -8.30
CA ARG A 17 -20.12 10.95 -8.78
C ARG A 17 -19.00 10.78 -7.72
N ARG A 18 -18.28 9.66 -7.80
CA ARG A 18 -17.26 9.22 -6.83
C ARG A 18 -15.97 10.05 -6.92
N LEU A 19 -15.69 10.83 -5.87
CA LEU A 19 -14.37 11.41 -5.57
C LEU A 19 -13.33 10.29 -5.34
N SER A 20 -12.07 10.52 -5.73
CA SER A 20 -10.96 9.55 -5.66
C SER A 20 -10.64 9.09 -4.23
N SER A 21 -10.15 7.85 -4.08
CA SER A 21 -9.90 7.20 -2.79
C SER A 21 -8.49 7.43 -2.25
N SER A 22 -8.17 8.67 -1.91
CA SER A 22 -7.06 8.96 -0.99
C SER A 22 -7.56 8.85 0.46
N ALA A 23 -6.68 8.55 1.44
CA ALA A 23 -7.02 8.59 2.88
C ALA A 23 -7.67 9.92 3.32
N HIS A 24 -7.40 10.97 2.55
CA HIS A 24 -7.90 12.32 2.69
C HIS A 24 -9.40 12.45 2.34
N SER A 25 -9.88 11.69 1.35
CA SER A 25 -11.30 11.62 0.95
C SER A 25 -12.19 10.83 1.93
N HIS A 26 -11.60 10.03 2.83
CA HIS A 26 -12.35 9.22 3.79
C HIS A 26 -13.02 10.11 4.86
N ALA A 27 -12.39 11.22 5.24
CA ALA A 27 -12.98 12.22 6.14
C ALA A 27 -14.26 12.85 5.56
N LEU A 28 -14.36 12.97 4.23
CA LEU A 28 -15.57 13.48 3.55
C LEU A 28 -16.76 12.51 3.57
N ARG A 29 -16.54 11.25 4.00
CA ARG A 29 -17.53 10.16 3.91
C ARG A 29 -18.05 9.67 5.26
N LEU A 30 -17.50 10.19 6.36
CA LEU A 30 -18.03 9.92 7.70
C LEU A 30 -19.30 10.77 7.91
N PRO A 31 -20.41 10.17 8.41
CA PRO A 31 -21.59 10.95 8.75
C PRO A 31 -21.25 11.99 9.82
N ASN A 32 -21.78 13.22 9.68
CA ASN A 32 -21.61 14.35 10.61
C ASN A 32 -20.22 15.00 10.70
N VAL A 33 -19.35 14.85 9.69
CA VAL A 33 -18.10 15.64 9.64
C VAL A 33 -18.43 17.12 9.39
N PRO A 34 -17.79 18.07 10.11
CA PRO A 34 -18.03 19.51 9.96
C PRO A 34 -17.32 20.08 8.72
N LEU A 35 -17.57 19.49 7.56
CA LEU A 35 -17.01 19.86 6.27
C LEU A 35 -18.09 19.76 5.19
N ASP A 36 -18.28 20.85 4.45
CA ASP A 36 -19.20 20.99 3.35
C ASP A 36 -18.40 21.28 2.07
N VAL A 37 -18.64 20.50 1.02
CA VAL A 37 -18.07 20.74 -0.32
C VAL A 37 -19.15 21.36 -1.18
N HIS A 38 -18.86 22.49 -1.81
CA HIS A 38 -19.80 23.17 -2.70
C HIS A 38 -20.18 22.24 -3.87
N PRO A 39 -21.47 22.17 -4.28
CA PRO A 39 -21.91 21.25 -5.33
C PRO A 39 -21.12 21.36 -6.64
N GLU A 40 -20.72 22.57 -7.04
CA GLU A 40 -19.91 22.79 -8.25
C GLU A 40 -18.50 22.18 -8.13
N VAL A 41 -17.88 22.28 -6.94
CA VAL A 41 -16.55 21.71 -6.68
C VAL A 41 -16.63 20.19 -6.60
N GLU A 42 -17.68 19.68 -5.95
CA GLU A 42 -17.94 18.23 -5.88
C GLU A 42 -18.18 17.63 -7.27
N ASP A 43 -19.00 18.29 -8.09
CA ASP A 43 -19.26 17.88 -9.47
C ASP A 43 -17.95 17.88 -10.29
N ALA A 44 -17.15 18.94 -10.18
CA ALA A 44 -15.89 19.08 -10.90
C ALA A 44 -14.92 17.94 -10.58
N LEU A 45 -14.66 17.71 -9.29
CA LEU A 45 -13.77 16.65 -8.84
C LEU A 45 -14.27 15.26 -9.23
N ALA A 46 -15.59 15.07 -9.31
CA ALA A 46 -16.20 13.80 -9.65
C ALA A 46 -16.30 13.54 -11.17
N HIS A 47 -16.16 14.59 -11.98
CA HIS A 47 -16.13 14.55 -13.44
C HIS A 47 -14.74 14.80 -14.03
N ASN A 48 -13.68 14.76 -13.21
CA ASN A 48 -12.29 15.02 -13.63
C ASN A 48 -12.13 16.39 -14.33
N ILE A 49 -12.87 17.40 -13.85
CA ILE A 49 -12.70 18.80 -14.22
C ILE A 49 -11.66 19.40 -13.26
N PRO A 50 -10.64 20.12 -13.76
CA PRO A 50 -9.57 20.63 -12.91
C PRO A 50 -10.10 21.64 -11.88
N VAL A 51 -9.63 21.53 -10.63
CA VAL A 51 -10.01 22.41 -9.52
C VAL A 51 -8.77 23.11 -8.97
N VAL A 52 -8.89 24.40 -8.66
CA VAL A 52 -7.84 25.18 -8.00
C VAL A 52 -8.38 25.70 -6.66
N ALA A 53 -7.69 25.36 -5.58
CA ALA A 53 -8.02 25.91 -4.26
C ALA A 53 -7.55 27.37 -4.14
N LEU A 54 -8.26 28.15 -3.33
CA LEU A 54 -7.91 29.54 -2.95
C LEU A 54 -8.11 29.72 -1.43
N GLU A 55 -7.23 30.47 -0.77
CA GLU A 55 -7.29 30.70 0.68
C GLU A 55 -8.17 31.91 1.07
N THR A 56 -8.60 31.97 2.34
CA THR A 56 -9.42 33.08 2.87
C THR A 56 -8.73 33.89 3.97
N ALA A 57 -7.51 33.56 4.38
CA ALA A 57 -6.70 34.45 5.22
C ALA A 57 -6.43 35.79 4.52
N LEU A 58 -6.31 35.79 3.19
CA LEU A 58 -6.17 37.02 2.41
C LEU A 58 -7.44 37.90 2.47
N VAL A 59 -8.62 37.29 2.52
CA VAL A 59 -9.93 37.95 2.65
C VAL A 59 -10.06 38.63 4.02
N THR A 60 -9.82 37.85 5.06
CA THR A 60 -10.09 38.24 6.44
C THR A 60 -9.00 39.16 7.01
N HIS A 61 -7.73 38.92 6.66
CA HIS A 61 -6.57 39.59 7.27
C HIS A 61 -5.61 40.24 6.26
N GLY A 62 -5.63 39.83 4.99
CA GLY A 62 -4.63 40.25 3.99
C GLY A 62 -4.97 41.51 3.19
N LEU A 63 -6.25 41.78 2.91
CA LEU A 63 -6.69 42.89 2.06
C LEU A 63 -7.73 43.78 2.78
N PRO A 64 -7.70 45.11 2.62
CA PRO A 64 -8.72 45.99 3.17
C PRO A 64 -10.05 45.84 2.40
N TYR A 65 -11.18 46.19 3.02
CA TYR A 65 -12.45 46.31 2.30
C TYR A 65 -12.45 47.57 1.41
N PRO A 66 -12.97 47.54 0.16
CA PRO A 66 -13.72 46.45 -0.50
C PRO A 66 -12.86 45.41 -1.23
N ASP A 67 -11.54 45.60 -1.32
CA ASP A 67 -10.63 44.69 -2.02
C ASP A 67 -10.66 43.27 -1.44
N SER A 68 -10.89 43.13 -0.13
CA SER A 68 -11.08 41.83 0.54
C SER A 68 -12.22 41.00 -0.05
N LEU A 69 -13.20 41.62 -0.71
CA LEU A 69 -14.29 40.93 -1.42
C LEU A 69 -14.05 40.90 -2.93
N GLN A 70 -13.63 42.02 -3.52
CA GLN A 70 -13.50 42.15 -4.97
C GLN A 70 -12.34 41.33 -5.55
N VAL A 71 -11.21 41.26 -4.84
CA VAL A 71 -10.02 40.54 -5.33
C VAL A 71 -10.28 39.03 -5.36
N PRO A 72 -10.75 38.35 -4.30
CA PRO A 72 -11.04 36.92 -4.38
C PRO A 72 -12.04 36.57 -5.48
N LEU A 73 -13.10 37.37 -5.68
CA LEU A 73 -14.04 37.18 -6.79
C LEU A 73 -13.35 37.28 -8.16
N ALA A 74 -12.40 38.21 -8.32
CA ALA A 74 -11.61 38.30 -9.54
C ALA A 74 -10.65 37.12 -9.70
N LEU A 75 -10.13 36.54 -8.61
CA LEU A 75 -9.31 35.33 -8.67
C LEU A 75 -10.14 34.11 -9.07
N GLU A 76 -11.35 33.97 -8.55
CA GLU A 76 -12.30 32.93 -8.99
C GLU A 76 -12.56 33.03 -10.49
N GLU A 77 -12.80 34.23 -11.02
CA GLU A 77 -13.03 34.44 -12.46
C GLU A 77 -11.79 34.09 -13.29
N ILE A 78 -10.58 34.40 -12.81
CA ILE A 78 -9.35 34.03 -13.51
C ILE A 78 -9.18 32.51 -13.56
N VAL A 79 -9.42 31.81 -12.44
CA VAL A 79 -9.40 30.34 -12.42
C VAL A 79 -10.44 29.77 -13.39
N ARG A 80 -11.64 30.35 -13.45
CA ARG A 80 -12.68 29.95 -14.42
C ARG A 80 -12.24 30.15 -15.86
N SER A 81 -11.53 31.25 -16.15
CA SER A 81 -11.04 31.56 -17.49
C SER A 81 -10.04 30.52 -18.04
N THR A 82 -9.39 29.73 -17.17
CA THR A 82 -8.52 28.63 -17.59
C THR A 82 -9.28 27.33 -17.84
N GLY A 83 -10.59 27.29 -17.59
CA GLY A 83 -11.39 26.06 -17.64
C GLY A 83 -11.39 25.27 -16.32
N CYS A 84 -10.91 25.87 -15.23
CA CYS A 84 -10.91 25.26 -13.89
C CYS A 84 -12.10 25.73 -13.06
N ILE A 85 -12.48 24.92 -12.06
CA ILE A 85 -13.44 25.34 -11.03
C ILE A 85 -12.66 25.86 -9.81
N PRO A 86 -12.93 27.09 -9.33
CA PRO A 86 -12.31 27.61 -8.12
C PRO A 86 -12.96 27.00 -6.87
N ALA A 87 -12.13 26.66 -5.89
CA ALA A 87 -12.56 26.24 -4.56
C ALA A 87 -11.98 27.20 -3.52
N THR A 88 -12.65 28.32 -3.26
CA THR A 88 -12.29 29.23 -2.17
C THR A 88 -12.65 28.57 -0.84
N ILE A 89 -11.67 28.38 0.06
CA ILE A 89 -11.83 27.58 1.27
C ILE A 89 -11.86 28.47 2.51
N GLY A 90 -12.82 28.26 3.41
CA GLY A 90 -12.95 29.01 4.67
C GLY A 90 -13.77 28.26 5.72
N LEU A 91 -13.93 28.85 6.91
CA LEU A 91 -14.81 28.33 7.97
C LEU A 91 -16.00 29.28 8.15
N ILE A 92 -17.21 28.71 8.17
CA ILE A 92 -18.46 29.40 8.49
C ILE A 92 -19.17 28.61 9.59
N GLU A 93 -19.41 29.25 10.74
CA GLU A 93 -20.11 28.70 11.90
C GLU A 93 -19.54 27.34 12.36
N GLY A 94 -18.21 27.22 12.35
CA GLY A 94 -17.49 26.00 12.72
C GLY A 94 -17.56 24.87 11.67
N ARG A 95 -18.08 25.13 10.48
CA ARG A 95 -18.05 24.19 9.34
C ARG A 95 -17.03 24.65 8.31
N VAL A 96 -16.20 23.71 7.84
CA VAL A 96 -15.27 23.95 6.74
C VAL A 96 -16.06 24.00 5.44
N LYS A 97 -15.88 25.06 4.65
CA LYS A 97 -16.49 25.23 3.34
C LYS A 97 -15.41 25.08 2.27
N ILE A 98 -15.56 24.11 1.37
CA ILE A 98 -14.68 23.91 0.22
C ILE A 98 -15.43 24.40 -1.02
N GLY A 99 -15.13 25.64 -1.42
CA GLY A 99 -16.01 26.44 -2.27
C GLY A 99 -16.98 27.23 -1.40
N LEU A 100 -16.74 28.53 -1.27
CA LEU A 100 -17.63 29.45 -0.57
C LEU A 100 -18.67 30.01 -1.54
N GLU A 101 -19.89 30.17 -1.06
CA GLU A 101 -20.86 31.00 -1.76
C GLU A 101 -20.49 32.48 -1.65
N ARG A 102 -20.96 33.29 -2.59
CA ARG A 102 -20.69 34.75 -2.63
C ARG A 102 -21.08 35.46 -1.32
N HIS A 103 -22.17 35.02 -0.69
CA HIS A 103 -22.66 35.61 0.55
C HIS A 103 -21.77 35.21 1.75
N GLU A 104 -21.27 33.97 1.79
CA GLU A 104 -20.32 33.48 2.81
C GLU A 104 -18.97 34.19 2.67
N LEU A 105 -18.49 34.40 1.45
CA LEU A 105 -17.29 35.20 1.17
C LEU A 105 -17.48 36.66 1.63
N GLY A 106 -18.66 37.24 1.37
CA GLY A 106 -19.04 38.57 1.86
C GLY A 106 -19.01 38.67 3.38
N ARG A 107 -19.50 37.65 4.08
CA ARG A 107 -19.45 37.53 5.55
C ARG A 107 -18.00 37.54 6.05
N LEU A 108 -17.12 36.74 5.46
CA LEU A 108 -15.68 36.74 5.82
C LEU A 108 -14.97 38.07 5.48
N ALA A 109 -15.39 38.77 4.43
CA ALA A 109 -14.80 40.05 4.05
C ALA A 109 -15.18 41.21 5.00
N HIS A 110 -16.32 41.11 5.69
CA HIS A 110 -16.79 42.09 6.67
C HIS A 110 -16.18 41.86 8.06
N ARG A 111 -15.01 42.48 8.28
CA ARG A 111 -14.18 42.35 9.50
C ARG A 111 -14.83 42.75 10.84
N GLN A 112 -16.05 43.30 10.84
CA GLN A 112 -16.76 43.68 12.07
C GLN A 112 -17.02 42.45 12.97
N GLU A 113 -17.21 41.28 12.36
CA GLU A 113 -17.42 40.00 13.07
C GLU A 113 -16.11 39.32 13.50
N ARG A 114 -14.96 39.96 13.25
CA ARG A 114 -13.60 39.50 13.63
C ARG A 114 -13.37 38.00 13.36
N PRO A 115 -13.49 37.55 12.10
CA PRO A 115 -13.25 36.15 11.74
C PRO A 115 -11.84 35.72 12.16
N ALA A 116 -11.72 34.50 12.68
CA ALA A 116 -10.46 33.99 13.19
C ALA A 116 -9.47 33.69 12.04
N LYS A 117 -8.16 33.80 12.30
CA LYS A 117 -7.12 33.34 11.39
C LYS A 117 -6.83 31.87 11.67
N ILE A 118 -7.10 30.98 10.72
CA ILE A 118 -7.08 29.53 10.92
C ILE A 118 -5.86 28.91 10.26
N SER A 119 -4.87 28.51 11.06
CA SER A 119 -3.76 27.64 10.66
C SER A 119 -4.05 26.19 11.07
N ARG A 120 -3.19 25.22 10.71
CA ARG A 120 -3.37 23.79 11.03
C ARG A 120 -3.78 23.54 12.49
N ARG A 121 -3.10 24.18 13.44
CA ARG A 121 -3.36 23.99 14.88
C ARG A 121 -4.72 24.53 15.34
N ASP A 122 -5.27 25.49 14.60
CA ASP A 122 -6.48 26.21 14.98
C ASP A 122 -7.74 25.52 14.44
N ILE A 123 -7.60 24.61 13.45
CA ILE A 123 -8.71 23.95 12.73
C ILE A 123 -9.73 23.33 13.71
N ALA A 124 -9.29 22.42 14.58
CA ALA A 124 -10.19 21.69 15.45
C ALA A 124 -10.88 22.61 16.47
N ALA A 125 -10.13 23.56 17.04
CA ALA A 125 -10.65 24.51 18.02
C ALA A 125 -11.69 25.47 17.40
N ALA A 126 -11.43 25.96 16.18
CA ALA A 126 -12.35 26.84 15.47
C ALA A 126 -13.65 26.12 15.07
N ILE A 127 -13.54 24.88 14.58
CA ILE A 127 -14.68 24.00 14.29
C ILE A 127 -15.51 23.75 15.55
N ALA A 128 -14.89 23.28 16.63
CA ALA A 128 -15.58 22.94 17.87
C ALA A 128 -16.25 24.16 18.54
N SER A 129 -15.70 25.35 18.31
CA SER A 129 -16.22 26.61 18.87
C SER A 129 -17.22 27.31 17.95
N GLY A 130 -17.62 26.72 16.83
CA GLY A 130 -18.59 27.34 15.92
C GLY A 130 -18.10 28.64 15.28
N ARG A 131 -16.78 28.83 15.08
CA ARG A 131 -16.22 30.11 14.62
C ARG A 131 -16.19 30.26 13.11
N ASP A 132 -16.43 31.49 12.66
CA ASP A 132 -16.05 31.94 11.32
C ASP A 132 -14.54 32.18 11.26
N GLY A 133 -13.91 31.86 10.13
CA GLY A 133 -12.47 32.04 10.02
C GLY A 133 -11.91 31.91 8.61
N GLY A 134 -10.87 32.71 8.36
CA GLY A 134 -10.09 32.65 7.13
C GLY A 134 -8.93 31.67 7.27
N THR A 135 -8.84 30.70 6.36
CA THR A 135 -7.78 29.68 6.34
C THR A 135 -6.48 30.26 5.79
N THR A 136 -5.37 30.00 6.47
CA THR A 136 -4.02 30.29 5.95
C THR A 136 -3.62 29.25 4.90
N CYS A 137 -2.44 29.40 4.29
CA CYS A 137 -1.89 28.40 3.39
C CYS A 137 -1.87 27.00 4.02
N SER A 138 -1.42 26.85 5.26
CA SER A 138 -1.42 25.54 5.96
C SER A 138 -2.82 24.91 6.06
N ALA A 139 -3.83 25.63 6.55
CA ALA A 139 -5.18 25.06 6.65
C ALA A 139 -5.80 24.80 5.27
N THR A 140 -5.54 25.67 4.30
CA THR A 140 -6.01 25.50 2.92
C THR A 140 -5.38 24.28 2.25
N LEU A 141 -4.08 24.02 2.48
CA LEU A 141 -3.38 22.82 2.01
C LEU A 141 -4.03 21.54 2.59
N VAL A 142 -4.31 21.53 3.90
CA VAL A 142 -5.00 20.41 4.56
C VAL A 142 -6.34 20.13 3.88
N PHE A 143 -7.20 21.16 3.74
CA PHE A 143 -8.53 20.96 3.16
C PHE A 143 -8.48 20.64 1.65
N SER A 144 -7.51 21.19 0.92
CA SER A 144 -7.29 20.86 -0.49
C SER A 144 -6.90 19.39 -0.64
N ALA A 145 -5.97 18.90 0.18
CA ALA A 145 -5.57 17.50 0.18
C ALA A 145 -6.76 16.60 0.55
N LEU A 146 -7.52 16.93 1.60
CA LEU A 146 -8.79 16.28 2.01
C LEU A 146 -9.80 16.17 0.86
N ALA A 147 -9.99 17.24 0.10
CA ALA A 147 -10.86 17.28 -1.08
C ALA A 147 -10.30 16.55 -2.32
N GLY A 148 -9.01 16.21 -2.33
CA GLY A 148 -8.34 15.68 -3.52
C GLY A 148 -7.98 16.74 -4.57
N ILE A 149 -8.03 18.02 -4.21
CA ILE A 149 -7.59 19.14 -5.06
C ILE A 149 -6.06 19.12 -5.15
N LYS A 150 -5.51 19.22 -6.37
CA LYS A 150 -4.08 19.04 -6.65
C LYS A 150 -3.27 20.33 -6.78
N VAL A 151 -3.95 21.46 -6.97
CA VAL A 151 -3.30 22.77 -7.12
C VAL A 151 -3.97 23.79 -6.21
N PHE A 152 -3.17 24.57 -5.51
CA PHE A 152 -3.60 25.68 -4.66
C PHE A 152 -2.84 26.94 -5.07
N ALA A 153 -3.55 28.03 -5.37
CA ALA A 153 -2.95 29.32 -5.70
C ALA A 153 -3.14 30.34 -4.56
N THR A 154 -2.07 31.08 -4.26
CA THR A 154 -2.07 32.18 -3.28
C THR A 154 -1.11 33.28 -3.72
N GLY A 155 -1.07 34.39 -2.98
CA GLY A 155 -0.09 35.44 -3.20
C GLY A 155 1.31 35.00 -2.78
N GLY A 156 1.46 34.47 -1.56
CA GLY A 156 2.77 34.18 -0.99
C GLY A 156 2.71 33.17 0.14
N LEU A 157 3.61 32.21 0.15
CA LEU A 157 3.78 31.24 1.22
C LEU A 157 4.29 31.95 2.50
N GLY A 158 3.93 31.44 3.69
CA GLY A 158 4.65 31.79 4.91
C GLY A 158 6.11 31.29 4.87
N GLY A 159 6.85 31.42 5.97
CA GLY A 159 8.24 30.98 5.96
C GLY A 159 8.93 31.21 7.28
N VAL A 160 10.26 31.14 7.23
CA VAL A 160 11.10 31.52 8.36
C VAL A 160 11.09 33.04 8.45
N HIS A 161 10.70 33.57 9.61
CA HIS A 161 10.77 35.01 9.85
C HIS A 161 12.23 35.45 9.98
N ARG A 162 12.51 36.73 9.72
CA ARG A 162 13.87 37.27 9.92
C ARG A 162 14.25 37.22 11.40
N GLY A 163 15.43 36.67 11.69
CA GLY A 163 15.83 36.33 13.07
C GLY A 163 15.24 35.02 13.59
N GLY A 164 14.55 34.25 12.73
CA GLY A 164 13.91 32.97 13.04
C GLY A 164 14.88 31.90 13.54
N GLU A 165 16.17 32.01 13.26
CA GLU A 165 17.20 31.13 13.83
C GLU A 165 17.36 31.30 15.35
N LYS A 166 16.87 32.41 15.93
CA LYS A 166 16.87 32.66 17.37
C LYS A 166 15.47 32.56 17.96
N SER A 167 14.47 33.16 17.29
CA SER A 167 13.09 33.20 17.80
C SER A 167 12.31 31.91 17.56
N LEU A 168 12.75 31.09 16.59
CA LEU A 168 12.01 29.94 16.05
C LEU A 168 10.62 30.32 15.52
N ASP A 169 10.43 31.59 15.13
CA ASP A 169 9.21 32.05 14.46
C ASP A 169 9.20 31.56 13.00
N ILE A 170 8.61 30.38 12.80
CA ILE A 170 8.59 29.65 11.53
C ILE A 170 7.16 29.27 11.21
N SER A 171 6.70 29.65 10.01
CA SER A 171 5.33 29.35 9.58
C SER A 171 5.08 27.84 9.50
N ALA A 172 3.92 27.42 10.02
CA ALA A 172 3.41 26.06 9.88
C ALA A 172 3.19 25.64 8.41
N ASP A 173 3.12 26.62 7.49
CA ASP A 173 2.93 26.35 6.06
C ASP A 173 4.08 25.48 5.49
N LEU A 174 5.33 25.65 5.97
CA LEU A 174 6.49 24.90 5.45
C LEU A 174 6.36 23.40 5.75
N HIS A 175 6.00 23.07 6.98
CA HIS A 175 5.74 21.70 7.41
C HIS A 175 4.48 21.12 6.74
N GLU A 176 3.53 21.96 6.35
CA GLU A 176 2.32 21.45 5.70
C GLU A 176 2.57 20.95 4.29
N LEU A 177 3.53 21.54 3.59
CA LEU A 177 4.00 21.06 2.29
C LEU A 177 4.62 19.65 2.35
N THR A 178 5.01 19.13 3.52
CA THR A 178 5.47 17.73 3.64
C THR A 178 4.34 16.72 3.81
N ARG A 179 3.15 17.20 4.19
CA ARG A 179 1.99 16.37 4.54
C ARG A 179 0.89 16.38 3.49
N CYS A 180 0.83 17.42 2.68
CA CYS A 180 -0.23 17.64 1.71
C CYS A 180 0.32 17.51 0.28
N PRO A 181 -0.08 16.50 -0.51
CA PRO A 181 0.36 16.30 -1.90
C PRO A 181 -0.39 17.25 -2.84
N VAL A 182 -0.13 18.55 -2.67
CA VAL A 182 -0.75 19.67 -3.39
C VAL A 182 0.36 20.59 -3.91
N GLY A 183 0.32 20.93 -5.20
CA GLY A 183 1.19 21.94 -5.78
C GLY A 183 0.74 23.33 -5.35
N LEU A 184 1.57 24.01 -4.56
CA LEU A 184 1.33 25.38 -4.12
C LEU A 184 1.93 26.37 -5.11
N VAL A 185 1.10 27.21 -5.71
CA VAL A 185 1.51 28.27 -6.63
C VAL A 185 1.46 29.61 -5.90
N SER A 186 2.61 30.27 -5.78
CA SER A 186 2.71 31.57 -5.10
C SER A 186 3.81 32.43 -5.71
N ALA A 187 3.87 33.72 -5.36
CA ALA A 187 4.97 34.61 -5.75
C ALA A 187 6.24 34.41 -4.92
N GLY A 188 6.53 33.17 -4.52
CA GLY A 188 7.53 32.82 -3.51
C GLY A 188 6.96 32.95 -2.09
N VAL A 189 7.78 33.46 -1.16
CA VAL A 189 7.41 33.67 0.24
C VAL A 189 7.08 35.14 0.48
N LYS A 190 6.22 35.46 1.44
CA LYS A 190 5.84 36.85 1.77
C LYS A 190 7.09 37.72 2.00
N SER A 191 7.08 38.95 1.49
CA SER A 191 8.27 39.84 1.42
C SER A 191 8.93 40.18 2.76
N ILE A 192 8.19 40.05 3.87
CA ILE A 192 8.68 40.32 5.23
C ILE A 192 9.54 39.17 5.81
N LEU A 193 9.60 38.03 5.12
CA LEU A 193 10.25 36.81 5.59
C LEU A 193 11.73 36.73 5.16
N ASP A 194 12.42 35.73 5.68
CA ASP A 194 13.78 35.37 5.29
C ASP A 194 13.77 34.31 4.19
N ILE A 195 14.11 34.72 2.96
CA ILE A 195 14.09 33.82 1.80
C ILE A 195 15.14 32.73 1.94
N GLY A 196 16.39 33.08 2.26
CA GLY A 196 17.49 32.12 2.36
C GLY A 196 17.19 31.04 3.38
N ARG A 197 16.80 31.42 4.59
CA ARG A 197 16.43 30.45 5.64
C ARG A 197 15.20 29.64 5.29
N THR A 198 14.22 30.22 4.60
CA THR A 198 13.04 29.46 4.17
C THR A 198 13.41 28.39 3.14
N LEU A 199 14.30 28.70 2.20
CA LEU A 199 14.78 27.73 1.20
C LEU A 199 15.56 26.59 1.86
N GLU A 200 16.48 26.89 2.79
CA GLU A 200 17.22 25.87 3.58
C GLU A 200 16.26 24.98 4.40
N TYR A 201 15.22 25.58 4.98
CA TYR A 201 14.22 24.83 5.74
C TYR A 201 13.39 23.90 4.84
N LEU A 202 12.98 24.37 3.67
CA LEU A 202 12.26 23.56 2.68
C LEU A 202 13.12 22.44 2.10
N GLU A 203 14.42 22.69 1.89
CA GLU A 203 15.39 21.65 1.53
C GLU A 203 15.48 20.57 2.62
N THR A 204 15.65 20.98 3.87
CA THR A 204 15.71 20.07 5.03
C THR A 204 14.44 19.21 5.14
N LEU A 205 13.29 19.78 4.81
CA LEU A 205 12.00 19.09 4.80
C LEU A 205 11.74 18.23 3.56
N GLY A 206 12.62 18.26 2.56
CA GLY A 206 12.46 17.54 1.29
C GLY A 206 11.31 18.08 0.43
N VAL A 207 11.00 19.37 0.53
CA VAL A 207 9.96 20.02 -0.29
C VAL A 207 10.59 20.59 -1.57
N PRO A 208 10.18 20.12 -2.78
CA PRO A 208 10.64 20.68 -4.03
C PRO A 208 10.24 22.15 -4.18
N VAL A 209 11.21 23.00 -4.52
CA VAL A 209 11.01 24.42 -4.83
C VAL A 209 11.37 24.68 -6.28
N LEU A 210 10.42 25.23 -7.04
CA LEU A 210 10.44 25.34 -8.50
C LEU A 210 10.07 26.76 -8.93
N PRO A 211 11.04 27.67 -9.11
CA PRO A 211 10.81 28.95 -9.76
C PRO A 211 10.23 28.75 -11.16
N TYR A 212 9.24 29.56 -11.49
CA TYR A 212 8.56 29.52 -12.76
C TYR A 212 9.15 30.54 -13.75
N GLY A 213 9.65 30.05 -14.87
CA GLY A 213 10.35 30.80 -15.92
C GLY A 213 11.76 30.26 -16.17
N LYS A 214 12.50 30.90 -17.08
CA LYS A 214 13.82 30.44 -17.58
C LYS A 214 14.98 30.48 -16.57
N SER A 215 14.72 30.95 -15.35
CA SER A 215 15.74 31.21 -14.34
C SER A 215 15.52 30.33 -13.13
N ARG A 216 16.63 29.87 -12.53
CA ARG A 216 16.66 29.20 -11.22
C ARG A 216 16.59 30.18 -10.05
N GLU A 217 16.49 31.47 -10.32
CA GLU A 217 16.38 32.50 -9.28
C GLU A 217 14.96 32.50 -8.67
N PHE A 218 14.91 32.44 -7.35
CA PHE A 218 13.67 32.45 -6.59
C PHE A 218 13.07 33.87 -6.55
N PRO A 219 11.76 34.07 -6.77
CA PRO A 219 11.13 35.39 -6.66
C PRO A 219 10.97 35.85 -5.20
N ALA A 220 11.06 37.15 -4.98
CA ALA A 220 10.89 37.79 -3.68
C ALA A 220 9.55 38.53 -3.57
N PHE A 221 8.43 37.84 -3.88
CA PHE A 221 7.06 38.36 -3.80
C PHE A 221 6.80 39.56 -4.71
N PHE A 222 7.19 40.77 -4.28
CA PHE A 222 7.10 41.98 -5.09
C PHE A 222 8.22 42.09 -6.12
N SER A 223 9.32 41.35 -6.00
CA SER A 223 10.42 41.38 -6.96
C SER A 223 10.55 40.05 -7.68
N ARG A 224 10.86 40.09 -8.97
CA ARG A 224 11.22 38.89 -9.76
C ARG A 224 12.58 38.32 -9.35
N ARG A 225 13.40 39.12 -8.66
CA ARG A 225 14.77 38.80 -8.26
C ARG A 225 14.91 38.85 -6.74
N SER A 226 15.45 37.78 -6.17
CA SER A 226 15.77 37.69 -4.73
C SER A 226 17.27 37.58 -4.45
N GLY A 227 18.08 37.26 -5.47
CA GLY A 227 19.48 36.85 -5.28
C GLY A 227 19.68 35.40 -4.84
N TYR A 228 18.61 34.66 -4.51
CA TYR A 228 18.68 33.25 -4.13
C TYR A 228 18.35 32.34 -5.31
N LYS A 229 19.06 31.23 -5.43
CA LYS A 229 18.83 30.21 -6.47
C LYS A 229 18.52 28.87 -5.84
N VAL A 230 17.72 28.07 -6.53
CA VAL A 230 17.41 26.68 -6.17
C VAL A 230 17.83 25.72 -7.29
N PRO A 231 17.97 24.41 -7.02
CA PRO A 231 18.54 23.48 -8.00
C PRO A 231 17.71 23.32 -9.29
N TRP A 232 16.38 23.41 -9.20
CA TRP A 232 15.43 23.10 -10.28
C TRP A 232 14.53 24.30 -10.60
N HIS A 233 14.11 24.44 -11.86
CA HIS A 233 13.12 25.42 -12.31
C HIS A 233 12.14 24.78 -13.30
N VAL A 234 11.01 25.44 -13.56
CA VAL A 234 10.01 25.02 -14.56
C VAL A 234 9.67 26.18 -15.48
N GLU A 235 9.58 25.98 -16.78
CA GLU A 235 9.38 27.09 -17.74
C GLU A 235 7.92 27.23 -18.20
N ASP A 236 7.14 26.19 -18.02
CA ASP A 236 5.79 26.06 -18.56
C ASP A 236 4.88 25.23 -17.63
N PRO A 237 3.55 25.34 -17.77
CA PRO A 237 2.60 24.63 -16.92
C PRO A 237 2.66 23.11 -17.07
N GLN A 238 3.00 22.60 -18.27
CA GLN A 238 3.07 21.16 -18.56
C GLN A 238 4.18 20.50 -17.74
N THR A 239 5.35 21.13 -17.68
CA THR A 239 6.50 20.64 -16.91
C THR A 239 6.18 20.63 -15.42
N ALA A 240 5.58 21.71 -14.90
CA ALA A 240 5.15 21.76 -13.50
C ALA A 240 4.11 20.67 -13.17
N ALA A 241 3.10 20.50 -14.04
CA ALA A 241 2.10 19.45 -13.92
C ALA A 241 2.71 18.04 -13.94
N LYS A 242 3.69 17.79 -14.82
CA LYS A 242 4.39 16.50 -14.91
C LYS A 242 5.16 16.17 -13.63
N ILE A 243 5.78 17.17 -12.99
CA ILE A 243 6.45 16.96 -11.70
C ILE A 243 5.44 16.56 -10.63
N LEU A 244 4.32 17.29 -10.49
CA LEU A 244 3.26 16.96 -9.55
C LEU A 244 2.66 15.57 -9.80
N TYR A 245 2.42 15.23 -11.08
CA TYR A 245 1.92 13.93 -11.49
C TYR A 245 2.92 12.80 -11.18
N THR A 246 4.21 13.02 -11.44
CA THR A 246 5.29 12.05 -11.15
C THR A 246 5.42 11.84 -9.64
N GLN A 247 5.36 12.90 -8.82
CA GLN A 247 5.33 12.77 -7.36
C GLN A 247 4.17 11.88 -6.91
N ALA A 248 2.99 12.05 -7.50
CA ALA A 248 1.83 11.21 -7.21
C ALA A 248 2.04 9.75 -7.64
N GLN A 249 2.63 9.48 -8.82
CA GLN A 249 2.93 8.12 -9.30
C GLN A 249 3.94 7.38 -8.41
N LEU A 250 4.91 8.10 -7.83
CA LEU A 250 5.89 7.55 -6.89
C LEU A 250 5.32 7.34 -5.48
N GLY A 251 4.04 7.69 -5.25
CA GLY A 251 3.39 7.57 -3.94
C GLY A 251 3.87 8.61 -2.92
N MET A 252 4.55 9.67 -3.36
CA MET A 252 5.05 10.72 -2.48
C MET A 252 3.88 11.52 -1.88
N GLN A 253 3.98 11.81 -0.57
CA GLN A 253 2.91 12.49 0.18
C GLN A 253 3.17 13.98 0.41
N ASN A 254 4.28 14.51 -0.10
CA ASN A 254 4.63 15.93 -0.05
C ASN A 254 4.09 16.68 -1.28
N GLY A 255 3.86 17.97 -1.11
CA GLY A 255 3.56 18.92 -2.17
C GLY A 255 4.83 19.47 -2.81
N ALA A 256 4.67 20.54 -3.58
CA ALA A 256 5.77 21.31 -4.17
C ALA A 256 5.42 22.80 -4.15
N LEU A 257 6.44 23.66 -4.06
CA LEU A 257 6.30 25.10 -4.20
C LEU A 257 6.66 25.52 -5.63
N ILE A 258 5.67 25.97 -6.40
CA ILE A 258 5.87 26.60 -7.70
C ILE A 258 5.90 28.12 -7.49
N ALA A 259 7.08 28.71 -7.59
CA ALA A 259 7.31 30.11 -7.28
C ALA A 259 7.22 30.98 -8.55
N VAL A 260 6.07 31.61 -8.76
CA VAL A 260 5.73 32.41 -9.94
C VAL A 260 6.10 33.88 -9.75
N PRO A 261 7.06 34.44 -10.49
CA PRO A 261 7.43 35.84 -10.33
C PRO A 261 6.26 36.79 -10.66
N ILE A 262 6.20 37.94 -10.00
CA ILE A 262 5.28 39.04 -10.33
C ILE A 262 5.38 39.39 -11.83
N PRO A 263 4.28 39.77 -12.53
CA PRO A 263 4.35 40.13 -13.94
C PRO A 263 5.38 41.23 -14.22
N GLU A 264 6.04 41.14 -15.38
CA GLU A 264 7.16 42.02 -15.77
C GLU A 264 6.79 43.51 -15.76
N GLU A 265 5.59 43.86 -16.18
CA GLU A 265 5.05 45.22 -16.15
C GLU A 265 5.00 45.84 -14.73
N TYR A 266 4.94 45.01 -13.69
CA TYR A 266 4.95 45.44 -12.29
C TYR A 266 6.34 45.34 -11.63
N GLU A 267 7.38 44.81 -12.30
CA GLU A 267 8.71 44.57 -11.72
C GLU A 267 9.34 45.85 -11.16
N LYS A 268 9.34 46.95 -11.93
CA LYS A 268 9.93 48.24 -11.50
C LYS A 268 9.25 48.82 -10.26
N GLN A 269 7.93 48.67 -10.16
CA GLN A 269 7.18 49.10 -8.98
C GLN A 269 7.45 48.18 -7.80
N GLY A 270 7.49 46.88 -8.08
CA GLY A 270 7.80 45.81 -7.17
C GLY A 270 9.15 45.95 -6.48
N GLU A 271 10.22 46.25 -7.22
CA GLU A 271 11.55 46.51 -6.67
C GLU A 271 11.58 47.73 -5.72
N LYS A 272 10.77 48.75 -5.99
CA LYS A 272 10.64 49.92 -5.10
C LYS A 272 9.94 49.52 -3.80
N ILE A 273 8.89 48.70 -3.89
CA ILE A 273 8.18 48.17 -2.72
C ILE A 273 9.10 47.25 -1.92
N GLN A 274 9.90 46.41 -2.57
CA GLN A 274 10.85 45.53 -1.89
C GLN A 274 11.90 46.31 -1.09
N ARG A 275 12.41 47.43 -1.63
CA ARG A 275 13.28 48.35 -0.87
C ARG A 275 12.58 48.99 0.33
N ILE A 276 11.29 49.30 0.20
CA ILE A 276 10.46 49.79 1.31
C ILE A 276 10.32 48.72 2.40
N VAL A 277 10.10 47.46 2.02
CA VAL A 277 10.01 46.33 2.94
C VAL A 277 11.32 46.15 3.71
N GLU A 278 12.46 46.16 3.02
CA GLU A 278 13.79 46.08 3.64
C GLU A 278 14.03 47.23 4.63
N ARG A 279 13.62 48.45 4.26
CA ARG A 279 13.67 49.60 5.16
C ARG A 279 12.78 49.40 6.39
N ALA A 280 11.54 48.96 6.22
CA ALA A 280 10.62 48.74 7.35
C ALA A 280 11.13 47.67 8.31
N ILE A 281 11.76 46.61 7.80
CA ILE A 281 12.40 45.57 8.59
C ILE A 281 13.57 46.13 9.40
N LYS A 282 14.45 46.90 8.76
CA LYS A 282 15.57 47.55 9.44
C LYS A 282 15.07 48.49 10.55
N GLU A 283 14.06 49.30 10.27
CA GLU A 283 13.44 50.18 11.26
C GLU A 283 12.82 49.38 12.42
N SER A 284 12.22 48.20 12.13
CA SER A 284 11.69 47.29 13.17
C SER A 284 12.78 46.72 14.07
N GLU A 285 13.99 46.50 13.55
CA GLU A 285 15.12 46.04 14.35
C GLU A 285 15.70 47.17 15.21
N GLU A 286 15.87 48.35 14.62
CA GLU A 286 16.42 49.55 15.28
C GLU A 286 15.54 50.02 16.45
N ASN A 287 14.22 49.98 16.29
CA ASN A 287 13.28 50.42 17.33
C ASN A 287 12.84 49.30 18.29
N GLY A 288 13.40 48.10 18.15
CA GLY A 288 13.12 46.94 19.02
C GLY A 288 11.78 46.24 18.76
N MET A 289 10.96 46.70 17.80
CA MET A 289 9.68 46.07 17.46
C MET A 289 9.84 44.63 16.96
N SER A 290 10.99 44.27 16.38
CA SER A 290 11.27 42.90 15.95
C SER A 290 11.31 41.89 17.10
N LYS A 291 11.39 42.36 18.35
CA LYS A 291 11.38 41.53 19.57
C LYS A 291 9.99 41.39 20.20
N SER A 292 8.99 42.09 19.67
CA SER A 292 7.62 42.14 20.24
C SER A 292 6.74 40.95 19.85
N GLY A 293 7.32 39.88 19.31
CA GLY A 293 6.60 38.65 18.94
C GLY A 293 5.46 38.91 17.95
N ASN A 294 4.23 38.53 18.31
CA ASN A 294 3.05 38.65 17.46
C ASN A 294 2.75 40.09 16.99
N ASP A 295 3.22 41.11 17.71
CA ASP A 295 2.98 42.52 17.37
C ASP A 295 3.93 43.05 16.28
N ALA A 296 5.03 42.35 16.01
CA ALA A 296 6.01 42.75 14.98
C ALA A 296 5.41 42.72 13.58
N THR A 297 4.59 41.71 13.27
CA THR A 297 4.01 41.52 11.93
C THR A 297 2.95 42.59 11.59
N PRO A 298 1.94 42.89 12.44
CA PRO A 298 1.03 44.01 12.20
C PRO A 298 1.73 45.36 12.07
N TRP A 299 2.76 45.61 12.90
CA TRP A 299 3.56 46.84 12.82
C TRP A 299 4.29 46.96 11.49
N LEU A 300 4.95 45.89 11.03
CA LEU A 300 5.65 45.85 9.74
C LEU A 300 4.69 46.13 8.58
N LEU A 301 3.51 45.52 8.59
CA LEU A 301 2.50 45.72 7.54
C LEU A 301 1.96 47.15 7.50
N ASP A 302 1.65 47.75 8.65
CA ASP A 302 1.24 49.16 8.75
C ASP A 302 2.36 50.10 8.27
N ARG A 303 3.62 49.80 8.64
CA ARG A 303 4.77 50.59 8.21
C ARG A 303 4.99 50.53 6.70
N ILE A 304 4.90 49.34 6.10
CA ILE A 304 4.99 49.15 4.64
C ILE A 304 3.84 49.87 3.93
N ALA A 305 2.62 49.82 4.47
CA ALA A 305 1.47 50.51 3.89
C ALA A 305 1.69 52.04 3.87
N LYS A 306 2.17 52.62 4.97
CA LYS A 306 2.51 54.05 5.08
C LYS A 306 3.62 54.46 4.13
N LEU A 307 4.72 53.70 4.07
CA LEU A 307 5.88 54.00 3.22
C LEU A 307 5.60 53.79 1.73
N SER A 308 4.65 52.92 1.39
CA SER A 308 4.29 52.64 -0.01
C SER A 308 3.16 53.52 -0.55
N GLU A 309 2.54 54.39 0.27
CA GLU A 309 1.40 55.24 -0.12
C GLU A 309 0.28 54.45 -0.82
N GLY A 310 0.05 53.20 -0.40
CA GLY A 310 -0.93 52.28 -1.02
C GLY A 310 -0.49 51.66 -2.35
N LYS A 311 0.67 52.02 -2.92
CA LYS A 311 1.18 51.49 -4.19
C LYS A 311 1.55 50.00 -4.13
N SER A 312 1.69 49.42 -2.94
CA SER A 312 1.94 48.00 -2.75
C SER A 312 0.72 47.12 -3.07
N LEU A 313 -0.49 47.66 -2.94
CA LEU A 313 -1.74 46.93 -3.17
C LEU A 313 -1.90 46.51 -4.64
N ALA A 314 -1.63 47.42 -5.59
CA ALA A 314 -1.71 47.13 -7.01
C ALA A 314 -0.78 45.97 -7.43
N SER A 315 0.47 45.99 -6.96
CA SER A 315 1.44 44.91 -7.21
C SER A 315 1.02 43.60 -6.53
N ASN A 316 0.43 43.66 -5.33
CA ASN A 316 -0.08 42.47 -4.63
C ASN A 316 -1.27 41.84 -5.36
N ILE A 317 -2.18 42.65 -5.89
CA ILE A 317 -3.29 42.17 -6.72
C ILE A 317 -2.75 41.57 -8.03
N ALA A 318 -1.78 42.20 -8.67
CA ALA A 318 -1.19 41.71 -9.92
C ALA A 318 -0.51 40.34 -9.75
N LEU A 319 0.29 40.16 -8.68
CA LEU A 319 0.90 38.85 -8.41
C LEU A 319 -0.16 37.79 -8.06
N LEU A 320 -1.21 38.14 -7.31
CA LEU A 320 -2.30 37.21 -6.97
C LEU A 320 -3.04 36.72 -8.22
N LYS A 321 -3.33 37.64 -9.14
CA LYS A 321 -3.94 37.31 -10.44
C LYS A 321 -3.05 36.41 -11.27
N ASN A 322 -1.74 36.69 -11.29
CA ASN A 322 -0.78 35.88 -12.03
C ASN A 322 -0.62 34.46 -11.47
N THR A 323 -0.55 34.31 -10.14
CA THR A 323 -0.44 32.98 -9.50
C THR A 323 -1.72 32.18 -9.69
N ALA A 324 -2.90 32.81 -9.64
CA ALA A 324 -4.18 32.17 -9.95
C ALA A 324 -4.24 31.68 -11.42
N LEU A 325 -3.79 32.52 -12.37
CA LEU A 325 -3.73 32.16 -13.78
C LEU A 325 -2.80 30.96 -14.03
N VAL A 326 -1.56 31.03 -13.54
CA VAL A 326 -0.59 29.93 -13.70
C VAL A 326 -1.05 28.67 -12.96
N GLY A 327 -1.63 28.80 -11.77
CA GLY A 327 -2.23 27.68 -11.05
C GLY A 327 -3.36 27.00 -11.82
N GLY A 328 -4.23 27.80 -12.45
CA GLY A 328 -5.25 27.30 -13.36
C GLY A 328 -4.66 26.50 -14.53
N GLN A 329 -3.65 27.06 -15.20
CA GLN A 329 -2.96 26.37 -16.31
C GLN A 329 -2.30 25.06 -15.87
N ILE A 330 -1.61 25.03 -14.72
CA ILE A 330 -0.99 23.82 -14.17
C ILE A 330 -2.06 22.77 -13.84
N ALA A 331 -3.20 23.17 -13.25
CA ALA A 331 -4.27 22.25 -12.92
C ALA A 331 -4.89 21.59 -14.17
N VAL A 332 -5.07 22.36 -15.25
CA VAL A 332 -5.52 21.83 -16.55
C VAL A 332 -4.55 20.78 -17.09
N GLU A 333 -3.26 21.11 -17.16
CA GLU A 333 -2.24 20.19 -17.69
C GLU A 333 -2.09 18.93 -16.81
N HIS A 334 -2.16 19.09 -15.48
CA HIS A 334 -2.16 17.95 -14.57
C HIS A 334 -3.37 17.05 -14.81
N GLN A 335 -4.56 17.61 -15.01
CA GLN A 335 -5.76 16.84 -15.30
C GLN A 335 -5.71 16.14 -16.66
N LYS A 336 -5.08 16.74 -17.67
CA LYS A 336 -4.81 16.08 -18.96
C LYS A 336 -3.93 14.84 -18.78
N LEU A 337 -2.83 14.95 -18.03
CA LEU A 337 -1.95 13.79 -17.75
C LEU A 337 -2.68 12.67 -17.00
N VAL A 338 -3.53 13.03 -16.04
CA VAL A 338 -4.41 12.06 -15.36
C VAL A 338 -5.35 11.38 -16.34
N ASN A 339 -5.97 12.12 -17.27
CA ASN A 339 -6.90 11.57 -18.26
C ASN A 339 -6.19 10.74 -19.35
N GLU A 340 -5.00 11.14 -19.79
CA GLU A 340 -4.20 10.44 -20.81
C GLU A 340 -3.59 9.14 -20.27
N GLY A 341 -3.15 9.13 -19.01
CA GLY A 341 -2.76 7.91 -18.29
C GLY A 341 -3.90 6.89 -18.15
N ILE A 342 -5.15 7.30 -18.44
CA ILE A 342 -6.35 6.44 -18.44
C ILE A 342 -6.67 5.91 -19.88
N TYR A 343 -6.12 6.46 -20.99
CA TYR A 343 -6.61 6.19 -22.36
C TYR A 343 -5.60 5.97 -23.54
N GLY A 344 -4.28 5.85 -23.37
CA GLY A 344 -3.33 5.60 -24.48
C GLY A 344 -2.62 4.21 -24.51
N PRO A 345 -2.49 3.50 -25.66
CA PRO A 345 -1.70 2.28 -25.80
C PRO A 345 -0.29 2.52 -26.39
N SER A 346 0.78 2.03 -25.74
CA SER A 346 1.97 1.36 -26.35
C SER A 346 3.15 1.20 -25.36
N GLU A 347 3.66 -0.03 -25.37
CA GLU A 347 4.92 -0.58 -24.87
C GLU A 347 6.17 0.33 -24.93
N LYS A 348 6.88 0.43 -23.79
CA LYS A 348 8.33 0.13 -23.61
C LYS A 348 8.71 0.25 -22.13
N THR A 349 8.98 -0.90 -21.53
CA THR A 349 9.79 -1.22 -20.33
C THR A 349 9.99 -0.14 -19.25
N VAL A 350 9.38 -0.35 -18.07
CA VAL A 350 10.02 -0.81 -16.81
C VAL A 350 9.03 -0.58 -15.64
N ALA A 351 8.64 -1.68 -15.01
CA ALA A 351 8.16 -1.81 -13.63
C ALA A 351 6.88 -1.08 -13.14
N ARG A 352 6.14 -1.87 -12.33
CA ARG A 352 5.07 -1.56 -11.35
C ARG A 352 3.62 -1.45 -11.83
N GLN A 353 2.89 -2.50 -11.43
CA GLN A 353 1.44 -2.57 -11.29
C GLN A 353 0.92 -1.56 -10.27
N SER A 354 -0.25 -0.99 -10.54
CA SER A 354 -1.35 -0.89 -9.55
C SER A 354 -2.65 -0.64 -10.30
N SER A 355 -3.69 -1.38 -9.91
CA SER A 355 -5.03 -1.30 -10.48
C SER A 355 -5.90 -0.23 -9.82
N GLY A 356 -7.10 -0.07 -10.38
CA GLY A 356 -8.22 0.57 -9.71
C GLY A 356 -9.52 -0.24 -9.84
N LYS A 357 -9.94 -0.83 -8.71
CA LYS A 357 -11.29 -0.89 -8.08
C LYS A 357 -12.57 -1.35 -8.83
N PRO A 358 -13.39 -2.22 -8.18
CA PRO A 358 -14.77 -2.55 -8.58
C PRO A 358 -15.87 -1.76 -7.81
N ALA A 359 -17.13 -2.01 -8.21
CA ALA A 359 -18.37 -1.36 -7.75
C ALA A 359 -19.34 -2.35 -7.06
N ARG A 360 -20.25 -1.86 -6.19
CA ARG A 360 -21.39 -2.61 -5.60
C ARG A 360 -22.68 -2.42 -6.44
N PRO A 361 -23.54 -3.44 -6.63
CA PRO A 361 -24.90 -3.33 -7.23
C PRO A 361 -26.00 -3.22 -6.16
N SER A 362 -27.11 -2.53 -6.40
CA SER A 362 -28.36 -3.01 -7.05
C SER A 362 -29.28 -1.79 -7.28
N SER A 363 -30.25 -1.74 -8.19
CA SER A 363 -31.12 -2.78 -8.76
C SER A 363 -31.56 -2.41 -10.18
N ASP A 364 -31.80 -3.46 -10.98
CA ASP A 364 -32.58 -3.52 -12.22
C ASP A 364 -32.15 -2.64 -13.40
N SER A 365 -31.10 -3.10 -14.09
CA SER A 365 -31.22 -3.31 -15.55
C SER A 365 -30.17 -4.33 -16.01
N GLU A 366 -30.64 -5.37 -16.68
CA GLU A 366 -29.83 -6.35 -17.37
C GLU A 366 -29.01 -5.66 -18.48
N SER A 367 -27.70 -5.46 -18.26
CA SER A 367 -26.78 -5.19 -19.37
C SER A 367 -25.39 -5.75 -19.08
N LYS A 368 -25.19 -6.97 -19.58
CA LYS A 368 -23.95 -7.73 -19.85
C LYS A 368 -22.61 -6.97 -19.58
N LYS A 369 -22.03 -7.14 -18.38
CA LYS A 369 -20.58 -7.01 -18.18
C LYS A 369 -19.91 -8.32 -18.60
N ALA A 370 -18.88 -8.24 -19.44
CA ALA A 370 -18.08 -9.41 -19.84
C ALA A 370 -17.43 -10.04 -18.59
N ARG A 371 -18.00 -11.16 -18.14
CA ARG A 371 -17.45 -12.02 -17.08
C ARG A 371 -16.10 -12.56 -17.59
N LEU A 372 -15.02 -12.40 -16.85
CA LEU A 372 -13.81 -13.20 -17.10
C LEU A 372 -14.25 -14.67 -17.05
N THR A 373 -14.24 -15.35 -18.20
CA THR A 373 -14.62 -16.76 -18.30
C THR A 373 -13.43 -17.58 -17.82
N HIS A 374 -13.37 -17.81 -16.50
CA HIS A 374 -12.46 -18.81 -15.97
C HIS A 374 -12.99 -20.22 -16.30
N PRO A 375 -12.11 -21.22 -16.46
CA PRO A 375 -12.53 -22.61 -16.56
C PRO A 375 -13.39 -23.00 -15.35
N ALA A 376 -14.41 -23.85 -15.56
CA ALA A 376 -15.25 -24.32 -14.47
C ALA A 376 -14.42 -25.06 -13.40
N THR A 377 -13.46 -25.87 -13.84
CA THR A 377 -12.54 -26.65 -13.01
C THR A 377 -11.26 -25.88 -12.66
N ALA A 378 -10.51 -26.36 -11.67
CA ALA A 378 -9.18 -25.89 -11.31
C ALA A 378 -8.26 -27.09 -11.11
N ASN A 379 -6.97 -27.00 -11.48
CA ASN A 379 -6.01 -28.08 -11.26
C ASN A 379 -5.55 -28.13 -9.79
N VAL A 380 -5.44 -26.95 -9.17
CA VAL A 380 -5.02 -26.79 -7.77
C VAL A 380 -6.08 -26.04 -6.99
N VAL A 381 -6.56 -26.63 -5.89
CA VAL A 381 -7.39 -25.94 -4.90
C VAL A 381 -6.54 -25.72 -3.66
N VAL A 382 -6.38 -24.46 -3.25
CA VAL A 382 -5.70 -24.11 -2.01
C VAL A 382 -6.75 -23.78 -0.96
N VAL A 383 -6.86 -24.61 0.07
CA VAL A 383 -7.75 -24.39 1.21
C VAL A 383 -6.95 -23.78 2.34
N GLY A 384 -7.18 -22.52 2.64
CA GLY A 384 -6.42 -21.86 3.69
C GLY A 384 -6.80 -20.42 3.97
N SER A 385 -6.03 -19.81 4.85
CA SER A 385 -6.30 -18.46 5.34
C SER A 385 -5.95 -17.37 4.32
N ALA A 386 -6.79 -16.34 4.25
CA ALA A 386 -6.52 -15.06 3.61
C ALA A 386 -6.65 -13.98 4.68
N ALA A 387 -5.60 -13.19 4.90
CA ALA A 387 -5.54 -12.23 5.99
C ALA A 387 -5.04 -10.87 5.52
N ILE A 388 -5.23 -9.84 6.34
CA ILE A 388 -4.58 -8.55 6.18
C ILE A 388 -3.40 -8.49 7.16
N ASP A 389 -2.20 -8.28 6.64
CA ASP A 389 -1.01 -8.05 7.46
C ASP A 389 -0.84 -6.54 7.70
N ILE A 390 -0.77 -6.15 8.96
CA ILE A 390 -0.49 -4.79 9.40
C ILE A 390 0.86 -4.83 10.10
N THR A 391 1.89 -4.25 9.51
CA THR A 391 3.25 -4.20 10.09
C THR A 391 3.54 -2.78 10.54
N ALA A 392 3.67 -2.57 11.85
CA ALA A 392 4.18 -1.34 12.46
C ALA A 392 5.67 -1.51 12.76
N GLN A 393 6.54 -0.58 12.32
CA GLN A 393 7.98 -0.63 12.55
C GLN A 393 8.49 0.72 13.06
N GLU A 394 9.25 0.72 14.15
CA GLU A 394 9.88 1.93 14.68
C GLU A 394 10.96 2.50 13.74
N LEU A 395 11.20 3.82 13.78
CA LEU A 395 12.25 4.46 12.96
C LEU A 395 13.68 4.10 13.45
N PRO A 396 14.66 3.90 12.54
CA PRO A 396 16.08 3.74 12.90
C PRO A 396 16.64 4.91 13.73
N ASN A 397 17.57 4.61 14.65
CA ASN A 397 18.33 5.56 15.49
C ASN A 397 17.57 6.25 16.66
N GLN A 398 16.47 5.68 17.15
CA GLN A 398 15.93 6.06 18.47
C GLN A 398 16.46 5.10 19.55
N ASN A 399 17.06 5.66 20.61
CA ASN A 399 17.58 4.93 21.77
C ASN A 399 16.45 4.46 22.72
N ALA A 400 15.40 3.86 22.18
CA ALA A 400 14.35 3.25 22.96
C ALA A 400 14.14 1.84 22.41
N ALA A 401 14.49 0.82 23.17
CA ALA A 401 13.81 -0.46 23.03
C ALA A 401 12.31 -0.13 23.19
N LEU A 402 11.50 -0.38 22.14
CA LEU A 402 10.07 -0.07 22.04
C LEU A 402 9.49 0.43 23.35
N ALA A 403 9.30 1.75 23.46
CA ALA A 403 8.91 2.42 24.70
C ALA A 403 7.70 1.71 25.34
N VAL A 404 7.98 0.80 26.28
CA VAL A 404 6.96 -0.03 26.90
C VAL A 404 6.03 0.93 27.63
N HIS A 405 4.74 0.90 27.28
CA HIS A 405 3.70 1.85 27.73
C HIS A 405 3.69 3.24 27.08
N SER A 406 4.31 3.43 25.92
CA SER A 406 4.22 4.67 25.13
C SER A 406 4.17 4.39 23.62
N THR A 407 3.83 5.39 22.82
CA THR A 407 3.87 5.31 21.35
C THR A 407 5.23 5.76 20.83
N ALA A 408 5.82 5.00 19.89
CA ALA A 408 7.07 5.34 19.22
C ALA A 408 6.81 5.81 17.78
N PRO A 409 7.56 6.82 17.27
CA PRO A 409 7.55 7.16 15.86
C PRO A 409 7.96 5.98 14.98
N GLY A 410 7.18 5.69 13.94
CA GLY A 410 7.39 4.53 13.08
C GLY A 410 6.60 4.58 11.78
N HIS A 411 6.70 3.54 10.99
CA HIS A 411 5.94 3.30 9.77
C HIS A 411 4.93 2.17 10.00
N VAL A 412 3.70 2.34 9.52
CA VAL A 412 2.72 1.25 9.46
C VAL A 412 2.46 0.91 8.00
N LYS A 413 2.61 -0.35 7.65
CA LYS A 413 2.35 -0.90 6.33
C LYS A 413 1.18 -1.87 6.42
N VAL A 414 0.25 -1.78 5.48
CA VAL A 414 -0.80 -2.78 5.30
C VAL A 414 -0.50 -3.55 4.02
N SER A 415 -0.50 -4.87 4.09
CA SER A 415 -0.35 -5.78 2.96
C SER A 415 -1.34 -6.93 3.08
N LEU A 416 -1.52 -7.70 2.01
CA LEU A 416 -2.20 -8.97 2.13
C LEU A 416 -1.27 -9.97 2.84
N GLY A 417 -1.88 -10.83 3.63
CA GLY A 417 -1.31 -11.93 4.41
C GLY A 417 -2.06 -13.24 4.19
N GLY A 418 -1.75 -14.24 5.01
CA GLY A 418 -2.35 -15.58 4.97
C GLY A 418 -1.57 -16.57 4.11
N VAL A 419 -1.20 -17.71 4.71
CA VAL A 419 -0.38 -18.75 4.06
C VAL A 419 -1.10 -19.32 2.84
N GLY A 420 -2.36 -19.73 2.99
CA GLY A 420 -3.17 -20.20 1.87
C GLY A 420 -3.23 -19.19 0.72
N ARG A 421 -3.44 -17.89 1.03
CA ARG A 421 -3.45 -16.83 0.00
C ARG A 421 -2.11 -16.66 -0.68
N ASN A 422 -1.00 -16.62 0.05
CA ASN A 422 0.36 -16.52 -0.51
C ASN A 422 0.66 -17.68 -1.48
N ILE A 423 0.35 -18.91 -1.08
CA ILE A 423 0.55 -20.11 -1.91
C ILE A 423 -0.29 -20.02 -3.20
N ALA A 424 -1.57 -19.69 -3.08
CA ALA A 424 -2.48 -19.57 -4.22
C ALA A 424 -2.02 -18.49 -5.21
N GLU A 425 -1.57 -17.35 -4.69
CA GLU A 425 -1.05 -16.24 -5.51
C GLU A 425 0.23 -16.63 -6.25
N ALA A 426 1.21 -17.22 -5.56
CA ALA A 426 2.45 -17.67 -6.19
C ALA A 426 2.18 -18.73 -7.27
N SER A 427 1.31 -19.70 -6.97
CA SER A 427 0.87 -20.71 -7.94
C SER A 427 0.20 -20.07 -9.17
N HIS A 428 -0.73 -19.12 -8.95
CA HIS A 428 -1.40 -18.40 -10.02
C HIS A 428 -0.41 -17.64 -10.92
N ARG A 429 0.53 -16.89 -10.34
CA ARG A 429 1.52 -16.11 -11.09
C ARG A 429 2.40 -16.99 -11.97
N VAL A 430 2.81 -18.17 -11.47
CA VAL A 430 3.61 -19.13 -12.24
C VAL A 430 2.77 -19.80 -13.33
N MET A 431 1.56 -20.26 -13.03
CA MET A 431 0.67 -20.85 -14.03
C MET A 431 0.35 -19.86 -15.15
N LYS A 432 -0.04 -18.63 -14.82
CA LYS A 432 -0.33 -17.58 -15.82
C LYS A 432 0.83 -17.29 -16.77
N SER A 433 2.07 -17.41 -16.29
CA SER A 433 3.27 -17.09 -17.07
C SER A 433 3.88 -18.28 -17.82
N LYS A 434 3.85 -19.49 -17.23
CA LYS A 434 4.51 -20.68 -17.79
C LYS A 434 3.55 -21.79 -18.24
N TYR A 435 2.39 -21.91 -17.61
CA TYR A 435 1.42 -23.00 -17.81
C TYR A 435 0.00 -22.43 -17.93
N PRO A 436 -0.30 -21.61 -18.96
CA PRO A 436 -1.56 -20.86 -19.06
C PRO A 436 -2.81 -21.75 -19.18
N GLU A 437 -2.61 -23.04 -19.48
CA GLU A 437 -3.64 -24.08 -19.51
C GLU A 437 -4.02 -24.62 -18.13
N LEU A 438 -3.29 -24.26 -17.08
CA LEU A 438 -3.55 -24.62 -15.70
C LEU A 438 -4.25 -23.48 -14.96
N SER A 439 -5.00 -23.83 -13.93
CA SER A 439 -5.57 -22.84 -13.02
C SER A 439 -5.55 -23.29 -11.57
N SER A 440 -5.44 -22.31 -10.68
CA SER A 440 -5.56 -22.48 -9.24
C SER A 440 -6.72 -21.64 -8.69
N VAL A 441 -7.32 -22.10 -7.60
CA VAL A 441 -8.34 -21.36 -6.85
C VAL A 441 -8.02 -21.37 -5.37
N LEU A 442 -8.20 -20.22 -4.72
CA LEU A 442 -8.14 -20.09 -3.27
C LEU A 442 -9.55 -20.30 -2.70
N VAL A 443 -9.68 -21.29 -1.82
CA VAL A 443 -10.87 -21.48 -0.98
C VAL A 443 -10.55 -20.93 0.40
N SER A 444 -11.19 -19.82 0.75
CA SER A 444 -10.93 -19.09 2.01
C SER A 444 -12.16 -18.38 2.53
N ALA A 445 -12.32 -18.33 3.85
CA ALA A 445 -13.35 -17.52 4.49
C ALA A 445 -12.91 -16.06 4.59
N ILE A 446 -13.76 -15.13 4.15
CA ILE A 446 -13.56 -13.68 4.30
C ILE A 446 -14.78 -13.03 4.96
N GLY A 447 -14.54 -11.98 5.75
CA GLY A 447 -15.60 -11.26 6.44
C GLY A 447 -16.39 -10.34 5.52
N ASN A 448 -17.62 -10.02 5.90
CA ASN A 448 -18.44 -8.99 5.23
C ASN A 448 -18.01 -7.54 5.57
N ASP A 449 -16.73 -7.33 5.88
CA ASP A 449 -16.17 -6.06 6.34
C ASP A 449 -15.29 -5.39 5.27
N VAL A 450 -14.56 -4.34 5.66
CA VAL A 450 -13.67 -3.61 4.75
C VAL A 450 -12.48 -4.47 4.33
N PHE A 451 -11.93 -5.27 5.24
CA PHE A 451 -10.77 -6.11 4.97
C PHE A 451 -11.10 -7.27 4.03
N GLY A 452 -12.28 -7.88 4.15
CA GLY A 452 -12.74 -8.91 3.23
C GLY A 452 -12.94 -8.38 1.82
N ARG A 453 -13.42 -7.14 1.68
CA ARG A 453 -13.49 -6.45 0.38
C ARG A 453 -12.12 -6.13 -0.19
N ILE A 454 -11.16 -5.71 0.64
CA ILE A 454 -9.77 -5.50 0.20
C ILE A 454 -9.17 -6.81 -0.30
N LEU A 455 -9.35 -7.92 0.43
CA LEU A 455 -8.90 -9.24 0.00
C LEU A 455 -9.50 -9.64 -1.35
N GLU A 456 -10.82 -9.52 -1.51
CA GLU A 456 -11.50 -9.84 -2.77
C GLU A 456 -11.04 -8.94 -3.93
N ASP A 457 -10.98 -7.63 -3.74
CA ASP A 457 -10.62 -6.65 -4.77
C ASP A 457 -9.17 -6.84 -5.26
N GLU A 458 -8.23 -7.07 -4.34
CA GLU A 458 -6.82 -7.27 -4.69
C GLU A 458 -6.57 -8.62 -5.38
N LEU A 459 -7.28 -9.68 -4.99
CA LEU A 459 -7.22 -10.96 -5.70
C LEU A 459 -7.72 -10.82 -7.14
N VAL A 460 -8.80 -10.05 -7.37
CA VAL A 460 -9.27 -9.72 -8.72
C VAL A 460 -8.24 -8.90 -9.49
N GLU A 461 -7.61 -7.92 -8.85
CA GLU A 461 -6.52 -7.12 -9.43
C GLU A 461 -5.35 -8.00 -9.89
N PHE A 462 -4.96 -9.01 -9.11
CA PHE A 462 -3.93 -9.98 -9.52
C PHE A 462 -4.38 -10.91 -10.67
N GLY A 463 -5.66 -10.91 -11.02
CA GLY A 463 -6.26 -11.80 -12.01
C GLY A 463 -6.55 -13.20 -11.44
N MET A 464 -6.54 -13.34 -10.12
CA MET A 464 -6.88 -14.58 -9.45
C MET A 464 -8.39 -14.81 -9.45
N ARG A 465 -8.75 -16.10 -9.36
CA ARG A 465 -10.12 -16.54 -9.17
C ARG A 465 -10.60 -16.19 -7.76
N THR A 466 -11.81 -15.64 -7.67
CA THR A 466 -12.47 -15.33 -6.39
C THR A 466 -13.73 -16.16 -6.15
N ASP A 467 -14.05 -17.09 -7.05
CA ASP A 467 -15.21 -17.97 -6.95
C ASP A 467 -15.09 -19.07 -5.89
N GLY A 468 -13.96 -19.13 -5.17
CA GLY A 468 -13.76 -19.93 -3.96
C GLY A 468 -13.77 -19.13 -2.64
N LEU A 469 -13.99 -17.80 -2.68
CA LEU A 469 -14.09 -16.98 -1.46
C LEU A 469 -15.46 -17.16 -0.81
N ILE A 470 -15.46 -17.59 0.45
CA ILE A 470 -16.66 -17.85 1.25
C ILE A 470 -16.91 -16.66 2.16
N LYS A 471 -17.96 -15.88 1.89
CA LYS A 471 -18.33 -14.73 2.72
C LYS A 471 -19.05 -15.20 3.98
N VAL A 472 -18.52 -14.83 5.14
CA VAL A 472 -19.07 -15.20 6.45
C VAL A 472 -19.35 -13.97 7.32
N ASP A 473 -20.27 -14.12 8.27
CA ASP A 473 -20.59 -13.08 9.25
C ASP A 473 -19.60 -13.14 10.44
N ALA A 474 -18.34 -12.82 10.16
CA ALA A 474 -17.25 -12.71 11.13
C ALA A 474 -16.22 -11.68 10.63
N PRO A 475 -15.42 -11.07 11.52
CA PRO A 475 -14.31 -10.20 11.11
C PRO A 475 -13.31 -10.96 10.23
N SER A 476 -12.83 -10.33 9.17
CA SER A 476 -11.76 -10.88 8.32
C SER A 476 -10.48 -11.05 9.12
N ALA A 477 -9.65 -12.03 8.75
CA ALA A 477 -8.40 -12.29 9.45
C ALA A 477 -7.43 -11.10 9.34
N VAL A 478 -6.80 -10.75 10.46
CA VAL A 478 -5.79 -9.68 10.53
C VAL A 478 -4.60 -10.15 11.34
N CYS A 479 -3.40 -10.05 10.78
CA CYS A 479 -2.14 -10.22 11.51
C CYS A 479 -1.49 -8.87 11.72
N ASN A 480 -1.46 -8.39 12.96
CA ASN A 480 -0.79 -7.14 13.33
C ASN A 480 0.58 -7.46 13.96
N MET A 481 1.65 -6.99 13.34
CA MET A 481 3.03 -7.18 13.76
C MET A 481 3.66 -5.84 14.13
N VAL A 482 4.40 -5.82 15.24
CA VAL A 482 5.16 -4.66 15.70
C VAL A 482 6.65 -5.03 15.69
N LEU A 483 7.42 -4.30 14.89
CA LEU A 483 8.85 -4.50 14.68
C LEU A 483 9.65 -3.37 15.36
N ASP A 484 10.85 -3.69 15.85
CA ASP A 484 11.81 -2.71 16.33
C ASP A 484 12.43 -1.90 15.18
N SER A 485 13.27 -0.94 15.54
CA SER A 485 13.98 -0.07 14.59
C SER A 485 14.92 -0.80 13.62
N LYS A 486 15.26 -2.08 13.91
CA LYS A 486 16.05 -2.97 13.05
C LYS A 486 15.18 -3.90 12.20
N GLY A 487 13.86 -3.87 12.37
CA GLY A 487 12.92 -4.76 11.69
C GLY A 487 12.71 -6.11 12.39
N THR A 488 13.19 -6.27 13.62
CA THR A 488 12.99 -7.49 14.42
C THR A 488 11.59 -7.49 15.03
N LEU A 489 10.85 -8.60 14.97
CA LEU A 489 9.54 -8.71 15.60
C LEU A 489 9.64 -8.59 17.13
N VAL A 490 8.91 -7.64 17.70
CA VAL A 490 8.83 -7.39 19.14
C VAL A 490 7.55 -7.95 19.74
N GLY A 491 6.44 -7.84 19.00
CA GLY A 491 5.15 -8.37 19.41
C GLY A 491 4.11 -8.26 18.31
N GLY A 492 2.92 -8.81 18.53
CA GLY A 492 1.86 -8.76 17.54
C GLY A 492 0.61 -9.51 17.99
N VAL A 493 -0.50 -9.25 17.32
CA VAL A 493 -1.78 -9.94 17.51
C VAL A 493 -2.23 -10.48 16.17
N ALA A 494 -2.40 -11.80 16.07
CA ALA A 494 -3.00 -12.45 14.92
C ALA A 494 -4.45 -12.81 15.25
N ASP A 495 -5.39 -11.99 14.80
CA ASP A 495 -6.82 -12.33 14.82
C ASP A 495 -7.14 -13.22 13.62
N MET A 496 -7.02 -14.53 13.85
CA MET A 496 -7.28 -15.56 12.85
C MET A 496 -8.60 -16.28 13.13
N GLY A 497 -9.48 -15.73 13.97
CA GLY A 497 -10.70 -16.42 14.43
C GLY A 497 -11.63 -16.87 13.32
N ILE A 498 -11.61 -16.18 12.16
CA ILE A 498 -12.41 -16.54 10.99
C ILE A 498 -12.06 -17.92 10.40
N THR A 499 -10.85 -18.46 10.63
CA THR A 499 -10.50 -19.79 10.12
C THR A 499 -11.35 -20.89 10.75
N THR A 500 -11.94 -20.65 11.93
CA THR A 500 -12.93 -21.57 12.54
C THR A 500 -14.22 -21.71 11.74
N ARG A 501 -14.49 -20.80 10.79
CA ARG A 501 -15.63 -20.86 9.87
C ARG A 501 -15.34 -21.66 8.61
N MET A 502 -14.09 -22.07 8.41
CA MET A 502 -13.67 -22.92 7.30
C MET A 502 -13.97 -24.39 7.65
N THR A 503 -15.25 -24.77 7.64
CA THR A 503 -15.69 -26.14 7.97
C THR A 503 -15.70 -27.04 6.74
N ALA A 504 -15.65 -28.36 6.97
CA ALA A 504 -15.69 -29.35 5.90
C ALA A 504 -16.97 -29.23 5.04
N GLU A 505 -18.11 -28.94 5.65
CA GLU A 505 -19.41 -28.77 4.96
C GLU A 505 -19.38 -27.60 3.99
N ALA A 506 -18.63 -26.54 4.30
CA ALA A 506 -18.49 -25.38 3.44
C ALA A 506 -17.47 -25.61 2.32
N ILE A 507 -16.45 -26.43 2.54
CA ILE A 507 -15.28 -26.57 1.64
C ILE A 507 -15.42 -27.74 0.67
N ILE A 508 -15.96 -28.89 1.09
CA ILE A 508 -16.11 -30.06 0.22
C ILE A 508 -16.89 -29.73 -1.07
N PRO A 509 -18.00 -28.96 -1.03
CA PRO A 509 -18.69 -28.56 -2.25
C PRO A 509 -17.81 -27.77 -3.22
N GLU A 510 -16.89 -26.93 -2.73
CA GLU A 510 -15.95 -26.18 -3.56
C GLU A 510 -14.88 -27.09 -4.18
N ILE A 511 -14.39 -28.09 -3.44
CA ILE A 511 -13.48 -29.11 -4.00
C ILE A 511 -14.19 -29.89 -5.12
N GLN A 512 -15.41 -30.35 -4.89
CA GLN A 512 -16.20 -31.09 -5.88
C GLN A 512 -16.51 -30.25 -7.13
N LYS A 513 -16.89 -28.99 -6.92
CA LYS A 513 -17.15 -28.02 -8.00
C LYS A 513 -15.93 -27.79 -8.89
N HIS A 514 -14.74 -27.70 -8.28
CA HIS A 514 -13.51 -27.39 -9.01
C HIS A 514 -12.77 -28.62 -9.53
N ALA A 515 -13.04 -29.81 -8.99
CA ALA A 515 -12.46 -31.10 -9.41
C ALA A 515 -10.92 -31.05 -9.58
N PRO A 516 -10.16 -30.71 -8.51
CA PRO A 516 -8.71 -30.58 -8.60
C PRO A 516 -7.97 -31.91 -8.63
N SER A 517 -6.77 -31.89 -9.22
CA SER A 517 -5.81 -32.99 -9.11
C SER A 517 -5.01 -32.90 -7.80
N ILE A 518 -4.84 -31.69 -7.24
CA ILE A 518 -4.16 -31.44 -5.97
C ILE A 518 -4.98 -30.49 -5.08
N VAL A 519 -5.18 -30.87 -3.82
CA VAL A 519 -5.71 -30.01 -2.76
C VAL A 519 -4.60 -29.67 -1.76
N VAL A 520 -4.44 -28.38 -1.47
CA VAL A 520 -3.50 -27.89 -0.46
C VAL A 520 -4.26 -27.57 0.82
N LEU A 521 -3.74 -28.05 1.95
CA LEU A 521 -4.28 -27.82 3.28
C LEU A 521 -3.32 -26.94 4.09
N ASP A 522 -3.77 -25.73 4.44
CA ASP A 522 -3.10 -24.83 5.38
C ASP A 522 -3.21 -25.36 6.82
N GLY A 523 -2.09 -25.49 7.53
CA GLY A 523 -2.07 -25.94 8.94
C GLY A 523 -2.82 -25.05 9.94
N ASN A 524 -3.34 -23.89 9.53
CA ASN A 524 -4.26 -23.05 10.33
C ASN A 524 -5.72 -23.51 10.31
N LEU A 525 -6.07 -24.49 9.47
CA LEU A 525 -7.44 -25.01 9.40
C LEU A 525 -7.84 -25.76 10.70
N PRO A 526 -9.13 -25.79 11.03
CA PRO A 526 -9.62 -26.61 12.14
C PRO A 526 -9.28 -28.10 11.96
N LEU A 527 -8.99 -28.80 13.07
CA LEU A 527 -8.54 -30.21 13.05
C LEU A 527 -9.56 -31.16 12.42
N ASP A 528 -10.83 -30.99 12.78
CA ASP A 528 -11.97 -31.72 12.20
C ASP A 528 -12.09 -31.48 10.69
N THR A 529 -11.83 -30.26 10.25
CA THR A 529 -11.80 -29.91 8.83
C THR A 529 -10.63 -30.58 8.12
N ILE A 530 -9.40 -30.49 8.64
CA ILE A 530 -8.23 -31.17 8.05
C ILE A 530 -8.50 -32.68 7.94
N GLN A 531 -9.05 -33.30 8.98
CA GLN A 531 -9.39 -34.71 8.99
C GLN A 531 -10.44 -35.08 7.93
N ALA A 532 -11.53 -34.33 7.84
CA ALA A 532 -12.58 -34.58 6.86
C ALA A 532 -12.12 -34.35 5.42
N LEU A 533 -11.35 -33.29 5.16
CA LEU A 533 -10.83 -32.99 3.83
C LEU A 533 -9.78 -34.02 3.38
N THR A 534 -8.90 -34.46 4.28
CA THR A 534 -7.92 -35.52 3.99
C THR A 534 -8.64 -36.82 3.65
N ALA A 535 -9.64 -37.22 4.44
CA ALA A 535 -10.43 -38.42 4.16
C ALA A 535 -11.17 -38.31 2.82
N HIS A 536 -11.80 -37.16 2.55
CA HIS A 536 -12.50 -36.92 1.28
C HIS A 536 -11.56 -37.03 0.08
N CYS A 537 -10.39 -36.38 0.13
CA CYS A 537 -9.42 -36.43 -0.97
C CYS A 537 -8.84 -37.85 -1.14
N TYR A 538 -8.58 -38.55 -0.03
CA TYR A 538 -8.13 -39.94 -0.06
C TYR A 538 -9.11 -40.85 -0.79
N ASP A 539 -10.39 -40.78 -0.42
CA ASP A 539 -11.48 -41.61 -0.98
C ASP A 539 -11.75 -41.29 -2.47
N HIS A 540 -11.43 -40.07 -2.93
CA HIS A 540 -11.61 -39.64 -4.32
C HIS A 540 -10.29 -39.61 -5.12
N THR A 541 -9.20 -40.13 -4.55
CA THR A 541 -7.88 -40.19 -5.20
C THR A 541 -7.33 -38.82 -5.63
N VAL A 542 -7.72 -37.76 -4.92
CA VAL A 542 -7.18 -36.41 -5.08
C VAL A 542 -5.92 -36.29 -4.23
N LYS A 543 -4.83 -35.77 -4.78
CA LYS A 543 -3.56 -35.66 -4.06
C LYS A 543 -3.63 -34.55 -3.02
N VAL A 544 -3.03 -34.77 -1.85
CA VAL A 544 -3.02 -33.80 -0.74
C VAL A 544 -1.61 -33.26 -0.52
N LEU A 545 -1.48 -31.94 -0.49
CA LEU A 545 -0.30 -31.26 0.05
C LEU A 545 -0.65 -30.58 1.37
N PHE A 546 0.08 -30.90 2.43
CA PHE A 546 -0.05 -30.24 3.72
C PHE A 546 1.10 -29.23 3.92
N GLU A 547 0.75 -27.97 4.18
CA GLU A 547 1.72 -26.91 4.54
C GLU A 547 1.61 -26.58 6.04
N PRO A 548 2.61 -26.96 6.84
CA PRO A 548 2.74 -26.46 8.21
C PRO A 548 2.89 -24.94 8.25
N THR A 549 2.24 -24.29 9.22
CA THR A 549 2.30 -22.83 9.39
C THR A 549 2.97 -22.37 10.68
N SER A 550 3.27 -23.32 11.56
CA SER A 550 4.13 -23.15 12.73
C SER A 550 4.51 -24.52 13.28
N THR A 551 5.51 -24.56 14.17
CA THR A 551 5.88 -25.79 14.89
C THR A 551 4.72 -26.41 15.66
N ILE A 552 3.83 -25.60 16.24
CA ILE A 552 2.65 -26.11 16.97
C ILE A 552 1.63 -26.69 16.01
N LYS A 553 1.42 -26.03 14.86
CA LYS A 553 0.40 -26.41 13.87
C LYS A 553 0.86 -27.49 12.91
N SER A 554 2.16 -27.78 12.85
CA SER A 554 2.70 -28.84 11.98
C SER A 554 2.10 -30.21 12.30
N THR A 555 1.70 -30.45 13.55
CA THR A 555 1.13 -31.73 13.99
C THR A 555 -0.38 -31.86 13.77
N SER A 556 -1.04 -30.82 13.25
CA SER A 556 -2.50 -30.80 13.04
C SER A 556 -3.00 -31.85 12.05
N ILE A 557 -2.12 -32.35 11.17
CA ILE A 557 -2.41 -33.39 10.18
C ILE A 557 -2.38 -34.81 10.78
N LEU A 558 -1.73 -35.03 11.93
CA LEU A 558 -1.52 -36.37 12.50
C LEU A 558 -2.82 -37.12 12.84
N PRO A 559 -3.88 -36.50 13.40
CA PRO A 559 -5.16 -37.18 13.59
C PRO A 559 -5.77 -37.70 12.27
N ALA A 560 -5.63 -36.92 11.20
CA ALA A 560 -6.12 -37.30 9.87
C ALA A 560 -5.34 -38.49 9.31
N ILE A 561 -4.02 -38.51 9.51
CA ILE A 561 -3.16 -39.63 9.12
C ILE A 561 -3.56 -40.89 9.91
N ALA A 562 -3.66 -40.79 11.23
CA ALA A 562 -4.06 -41.91 12.10
C ALA A 562 -5.38 -42.55 11.66
N ALA A 563 -6.37 -41.71 11.31
CA ALA A 563 -7.69 -42.17 10.89
C ALA A 563 -7.71 -42.85 9.51
N ASN A 564 -6.75 -42.57 8.62
CA ASN A 564 -6.71 -43.12 7.26
C ASN A 564 -5.64 -44.21 7.06
N LEU A 565 -4.71 -44.38 8.01
CA LEU A 565 -3.59 -45.33 7.90
C LEU A 565 -4.03 -46.80 7.75
N GLN A 566 -5.24 -47.14 8.22
CA GLN A 566 -5.79 -48.50 8.14
C GLN A 566 -6.47 -48.82 6.80
N LYS A 567 -6.73 -47.83 5.93
CA LYS A 567 -7.50 -48.03 4.71
C LYS A 567 -6.71 -48.79 3.65
N ASP A 568 -5.52 -48.30 3.31
CA ASP A 568 -4.62 -48.95 2.35
C ASP A 568 -3.15 -48.77 2.78
N PRO A 569 -2.47 -49.85 3.21
CA PRO A 569 -1.06 -49.82 3.62
C PRO A 569 -0.09 -49.38 2.51
N SER A 570 -0.48 -49.50 1.24
CA SER A 570 0.37 -49.17 0.09
C SER A 570 0.36 -47.67 -0.26
N ARG A 571 -0.68 -46.95 0.19
CA ARG A 571 -0.87 -45.53 -0.12
C ARG A 571 -0.82 -44.68 1.15
N PRO A 572 0.19 -43.79 1.31
CA PRO A 572 0.23 -42.88 2.44
C PRO A 572 -0.99 -41.93 2.42
N PRO A 573 -1.55 -41.54 3.58
CA PRO A 573 -2.71 -40.66 3.64
C PRO A 573 -2.49 -39.26 3.04
N VAL A 574 -1.23 -38.79 2.99
CA VAL A 574 -0.86 -37.47 2.47
C VAL A 574 0.26 -37.63 1.45
N ASP A 575 0.12 -37.01 0.27
CA ASP A 575 1.09 -37.13 -0.81
C ASP A 575 2.31 -36.24 -0.57
N PHE A 576 2.09 -34.98 -0.20
CA PHE A 576 3.17 -33.99 -0.03
C PHE A 576 3.07 -33.31 1.33
N CYS A 577 4.23 -33.10 1.96
CA CYS A 577 4.35 -32.22 3.11
C CYS A 577 5.59 -31.36 2.97
N THR A 578 5.45 -30.07 3.26
CA THR A 578 6.48 -29.06 3.03
C THR A 578 6.96 -28.43 4.34
N PRO A 579 7.50 -29.18 5.32
CA PRO A 579 7.93 -28.59 6.59
C PRO A 579 9.23 -27.80 6.45
N ASN A 580 9.50 -26.86 7.34
CA ASN A 580 10.87 -26.46 7.64
C ASN A 580 11.53 -27.46 8.62
N LEU A 581 12.83 -27.28 8.91
CA LEU A 581 13.57 -28.19 9.80
C LEU A 581 12.97 -28.33 11.21
N LEU A 582 12.48 -27.23 11.80
CA LEU A 582 11.87 -27.26 13.13
C LEU A 582 10.52 -27.98 13.12
N GLU A 583 9.72 -27.75 12.09
CA GLU A 583 8.43 -28.40 11.88
C GLU A 583 8.58 -29.88 11.61
N LEU A 584 9.62 -30.29 10.87
CA LEU A 584 9.97 -31.69 10.62
C LEU A 584 10.28 -32.42 11.93
N SER A 585 11.18 -31.86 12.75
CA SER A 585 11.50 -32.44 14.06
C SER A 585 10.26 -32.58 14.93
N ARG A 586 9.41 -31.54 14.95
CA ARG A 586 8.19 -31.57 15.75
C ARG A 586 7.16 -32.58 15.24
N LEU A 587 7.02 -32.71 13.91
CA LEU A 587 6.20 -33.72 13.27
C LEU A 587 6.68 -35.13 13.62
N PHE A 588 7.99 -35.36 13.51
CA PHE A 588 8.63 -36.63 13.85
C PHE A 588 8.36 -37.01 15.31
N GLU A 589 8.72 -36.14 16.25
CA GLU A 589 8.51 -36.38 17.68
C GLU A 589 7.05 -36.66 18.03
N ALA A 590 6.11 -35.87 17.51
CA ALA A 590 4.69 -36.04 17.79
C ALA A 590 4.10 -37.29 17.14
N ALA A 591 4.58 -37.68 15.96
CA ALA A 591 4.17 -38.93 15.32
C ALA A 591 4.67 -40.17 16.11
N SER A 592 5.86 -40.09 16.73
CA SER A 592 6.42 -41.18 17.53
C SER A 592 5.85 -41.30 18.95
N SER A 593 5.17 -40.27 19.46
CA SER A 593 4.77 -40.20 20.86
C SER A 593 3.26 -40.24 21.06
N GLU A 594 2.84 -40.55 22.29
CA GLU A 594 1.45 -40.44 22.71
C GLU A 594 0.93 -39.01 22.51
N PRO A 595 -0.32 -38.82 22.05
CA PRO A 595 -1.37 -39.84 21.91
C PRO A 595 -1.40 -40.57 20.56
N PHE A 596 -0.48 -40.29 19.63
CA PHE A 596 -0.58 -40.79 18.26
C PHE A 596 0.14 -42.11 18.05
N SER A 597 1.38 -42.22 18.55
CA SER A 597 2.21 -43.44 18.51
C SER A 597 2.18 -44.13 17.13
N LEU A 598 2.22 -43.34 16.05
CA LEU A 598 2.01 -43.81 14.68
C LEU A 598 3.09 -44.78 14.21
N MET A 599 4.28 -44.69 14.79
CA MET A 599 5.41 -45.58 14.47
C MET A 599 5.26 -46.98 15.09
N ASP A 600 4.34 -47.15 16.05
CA ASP A 600 3.98 -48.47 16.56
C ASP A 600 2.97 -49.18 15.64
N HIS A 601 2.41 -48.47 14.66
CA HIS A 601 1.40 -49.02 13.76
C HIS A 601 2.01 -50.06 12.79
N PRO A 602 1.35 -51.22 12.54
CA PRO A 602 1.90 -52.27 11.67
C PRO A 602 2.27 -51.81 10.25
N VAL A 603 1.51 -50.84 9.71
CA VAL A 603 1.79 -50.25 8.39
C VAL A 603 3.14 -49.54 8.37
N TRP A 604 3.51 -48.86 9.45
CA TRP A 604 4.80 -48.18 9.54
C TRP A 604 5.94 -49.20 9.44
N TRP A 605 5.90 -50.25 10.26
CA TRP A 605 6.90 -51.34 10.22
C TRP A 605 6.98 -51.98 8.84
N SER A 606 5.84 -52.30 8.25
CA SER A 606 5.79 -52.91 6.90
C SER A 606 6.47 -52.05 5.84
N VAL A 607 6.26 -50.73 5.89
CA VAL A 607 6.89 -49.81 4.94
C VAL A 607 8.39 -49.69 5.22
N ILE A 608 8.79 -49.42 6.47
CA ILE A 608 10.18 -49.20 6.84
C ILE A 608 11.06 -50.43 6.58
N ASP A 609 10.58 -51.63 6.94
CA ASP A 609 11.27 -52.88 6.64
C ASP A 609 11.35 -53.12 5.12
N GLY A 610 10.29 -52.76 4.39
CA GLY A 610 10.21 -52.84 2.94
C GLY A 610 11.21 -51.95 2.21
N LEU A 611 11.56 -50.79 2.79
CA LEU A 611 12.59 -49.90 2.22
C LEU A 611 13.95 -50.58 2.10
N GLY A 612 14.27 -51.49 3.03
CA GLY A 612 15.48 -52.32 2.96
C GLY A 612 16.78 -51.52 2.91
N LEU A 613 16.81 -50.34 3.54
CA LEU A 613 17.93 -49.41 3.51
C LEU A 613 19.19 -50.05 4.10
N SER A 614 20.20 -50.23 3.24
CA SER A 614 21.45 -50.92 3.56
C SER A 614 22.52 -49.99 4.15
N SER A 615 23.65 -50.57 4.60
CA SER A 615 24.85 -49.80 4.95
C SER A 615 25.38 -48.95 3.79
N ALA A 616 25.13 -49.34 2.54
CA ALA A 616 25.52 -48.54 1.38
C ALA A 616 24.74 -47.21 1.32
N PHE A 617 23.46 -47.22 1.66
CA PHE A 617 22.67 -46.00 1.76
C PHE A 617 23.22 -45.06 2.84
N ASN A 618 23.53 -45.59 4.02
CA ASN A 618 24.12 -44.78 5.10
C ASN A 618 25.47 -44.19 4.68
N ASN A 619 26.31 -44.94 3.98
CA ASN A 619 27.59 -44.45 3.46
C ASN A 619 27.40 -43.32 2.42
N ASP A 620 26.40 -43.44 1.53
CA ASP A 620 26.10 -42.40 0.55
C ASP A 620 25.57 -41.12 1.23
N ILE A 621 24.71 -41.27 2.25
CA ILE A 621 24.22 -40.15 3.06
C ILE A 621 25.36 -39.49 3.86
N GLU A 622 26.29 -40.26 4.43
CA GLU A 622 27.48 -39.71 5.07
C GLU A 622 28.37 -38.94 4.09
N GLN A 623 28.52 -39.45 2.86
CA GLN A 623 29.25 -38.74 1.81
C GLN A 623 28.54 -37.45 1.40
N LEU A 624 27.21 -37.48 1.28
CA LEU A 624 26.40 -36.31 1.01
C LEU A 624 26.55 -35.26 2.11
N ALA A 625 26.52 -35.67 3.38
CA ALA A 625 26.66 -34.80 4.54
C ALA A 625 28.04 -34.11 4.63
N ARG A 626 29.07 -34.65 3.97
CA ARG A 626 30.40 -34.01 3.87
C ARG A 626 30.47 -32.92 2.79
N ARG A 627 29.43 -32.76 1.97
CA ARG A 627 29.38 -31.75 0.91
C ARG A 627 29.02 -30.38 1.48
N GLN A 628 29.43 -29.34 0.75
CA GLN A 628 28.96 -27.98 1.00
C GLN A 628 27.51 -27.84 0.51
N ALA A 629 26.69 -27.12 1.28
CA ALA A 629 25.30 -26.87 0.93
C ALA A 629 25.18 -25.90 -0.27
N SER A 630 26.20 -25.10 -0.54
CA SER A 630 26.30 -24.28 -1.76
C SER A 630 27.56 -24.61 -2.55
N ASP A 631 27.55 -24.26 -3.84
CA ASP A 631 28.74 -24.28 -4.70
C ASP A 631 29.69 -23.10 -4.42
N GLU A 632 29.23 -22.12 -3.63
CA GLU A 632 30.03 -20.99 -3.16
C GLU A 632 30.73 -21.29 -1.82
N LYS A 633 31.91 -20.68 -1.61
CA LYS A 633 32.80 -20.97 -0.47
C LYS A 633 32.22 -20.68 0.92
N SER A 634 31.11 -19.95 1.02
CA SER A 634 30.53 -19.47 2.29
C SER A 634 29.20 -20.13 2.68
N GLY A 635 28.66 -21.06 1.90
CA GLY A 635 27.26 -21.52 2.04
C GLY A 635 26.97 -22.62 3.07
N GLY A 636 27.85 -22.87 4.04
CA GLY A 636 27.63 -23.91 5.06
C GLY A 636 27.74 -25.35 4.55
N SER A 637 27.65 -26.31 5.47
CA SER A 637 27.82 -27.75 5.21
C SER A 637 26.50 -28.51 5.28
N LEU A 638 26.38 -29.61 4.53
CA LEU A 638 25.26 -30.56 4.64
C LEU A 638 25.37 -31.50 5.84
N ALA A 639 26.31 -31.26 6.76
CA ALA A 639 26.53 -32.11 7.94
C ALA A 639 25.27 -32.28 8.82
N PHE A 640 24.41 -31.26 8.87
CA PHE A 640 23.15 -31.26 9.61
C PHE A 640 22.20 -32.40 9.17
N LEU A 641 22.31 -32.87 7.92
CA LEU A 641 21.50 -33.98 7.41
C LEU A 641 21.65 -35.26 8.25
N VAL A 642 22.83 -35.47 8.82
CA VAL A 642 23.17 -36.61 9.67
C VAL A 642 23.24 -36.20 11.13
N GLN A 643 23.90 -35.08 11.47
CA GLN A 643 24.11 -34.64 12.85
C GLN A 643 22.80 -34.38 13.59
N ASP A 644 21.84 -33.76 12.92
CA ASP A 644 20.53 -33.45 13.50
C ASP A 644 19.49 -34.53 13.17
N GLY A 645 19.91 -35.60 12.48
CA GLY A 645 19.05 -36.72 12.10
C GLY A 645 17.98 -36.37 11.06
N VAL A 646 18.13 -35.29 10.28
CA VAL A 646 17.08 -34.83 9.33
C VAL A 646 16.66 -35.91 8.35
N ILE A 647 17.62 -36.64 7.76
CA ILE A 647 17.31 -37.74 6.83
C ILE A 647 16.59 -38.88 7.55
N GLN A 648 17.04 -39.21 8.76
CA GLN A 648 16.45 -40.27 9.57
C GLN A 648 14.99 -39.93 9.92
N GLN A 649 14.72 -38.69 10.32
CA GLN A 649 13.37 -38.21 10.62
C GLN A 649 12.50 -38.24 9.36
N ALA A 650 13.00 -37.73 8.24
CA ALA A 650 12.25 -37.70 6.98
C ALA A 650 11.90 -39.11 6.47
N VAL A 651 12.86 -40.03 6.47
CA VAL A 651 12.63 -41.43 6.05
C VAL A 651 11.59 -42.10 6.94
N GLN A 652 11.65 -41.90 8.26
CA GLN A 652 10.67 -42.47 9.19
C GLN A 652 9.26 -41.89 9.05
N LEU A 653 9.11 -40.74 8.39
CA LEU A 653 7.83 -40.11 8.09
C LEU A 653 7.27 -40.48 6.71
N LEU A 654 8.04 -41.14 5.84
CA LEU A 654 7.59 -41.59 4.51
C LEU A 654 6.38 -42.56 4.49
N PRO A 655 6.13 -43.37 5.54
CA PRO A 655 4.89 -44.15 5.61
C PRO A 655 3.63 -43.27 5.69
N PHE A 656 3.76 -42.02 6.13
CA PHE A 656 2.65 -41.09 6.33
C PHE A 656 2.56 -40.01 5.25
N PHE A 657 3.73 -39.60 4.72
CA PHE A 657 3.87 -38.60 3.67
C PHE A 657 4.65 -39.19 2.50
N ARG A 658 4.08 -39.25 1.29
CA ARG A 658 4.80 -39.84 0.13
C ARG A 658 6.07 -39.06 -0.23
N HIS A 659 5.99 -37.74 -0.14
CA HIS A 659 7.05 -36.82 -0.51
C HIS A 659 7.19 -35.73 0.55
N LEU A 660 8.40 -35.57 1.09
CA LEU A 660 8.77 -34.50 2.00
C LEU A 660 9.65 -33.50 1.26
N VAL A 661 9.23 -32.24 1.23
CA VAL A 661 9.98 -31.14 0.64
C VAL A 661 10.35 -30.17 1.76
N ILE A 662 11.54 -30.37 2.31
CA ILE A 662 11.99 -29.77 3.55
C ILE A 662 12.72 -28.45 3.23
N LYS A 663 12.19 -27.36 3.78
CA LYS A 663 12.76 -26.02 3.63
C LYS A 663 13.91 -25.84 4.63
N CYS A 664 15.14 -25.73 4.14
CA CYS A 664 16.36 -25.64 4.97
C CYS A 664 16.91 -24.20 5.07
N GLY A 665 16.14 -23.18 4.69
CA GLY A 665 16.57 -21.78 4.74
C GLY A 665 17.67 -21.48 3.72
N ASP A 666 18.74 -20.84 4.18
CA ASP A 666 19.94 -20.52 3.38
C ASP A 666 20.72 -21.77 2.95
N LEU A 667 20.51 -22.91 3.63
CA LEU A 667 21.06 -24.20 3.23
C LEU A 667 20.30 -24.84 2.05
N GLY A 668 19.23 -24.24 1.54
CA GLY A 668 18.50 -24.70 0.35
C GLY A 668 17.26 -25.54 0.66
N VAL A 669 16.97 -26.52 -0.19
CA VAL A 669 15.80 -27.41 -0.08
C VAL A 669 16.23 -28.86 -0.15
N LEU A 670 15.69 -29.68 0.73
CA LEU A 670 15.90 -31.12 0.75
C LEU A 670 14.61 -31.84 0.36
N VAL A 671 14.65 -32.67 -0.66
CA VAL A 671 13.53 -33.51 -1.08
C VAL A 671 13.82 -34.95 -0.68
N VAL A 672 12.91 -35.57 0.07
CA VAL A 672 12.94 -36.98 0.41
C VAL A 672 11.64 -37.60 -0.09
N MET A 673 11.74 -38.44 -1.11
CA MET A 673 10.58 -38.99 -1.81
C MET A 673 10.57 -40.51 -1.80
N ARG A 674 9.37 -41.08 -1.71
CA ARG A 674 9.08 -42.49 -1.94
C ARG A 674 8.25 -42.62 -3.21
N ILE A 675 8.86 -43.15 -4.27
CA ILE A 675 8.20 -43.42 -5.55
C ILE A 675 7.66 -44.85 -5.50
N ALA A 676 6.35 -44.99 -5.72
CA ALA A 676 5.66 -46.27 -5.67
C ALA A 676 6.07 -47.18 -6.85
N PRO A 677 5.93 -48.51 -6.74
CA PRO A 677 6.41 -49.43 -7.77
C PRO A 677 5.77 -49.20 -9.16
N GLU A 678 4.49 -48.81 -9.18
CA GLU A 678 3.76 -48.47 -10.39
C GLU A 678 4.41 -47.29 -11.15
N ASP A 679 4.84 -46.26 -10.43
CA ASP A 679 5.45 -45.05 -10.98
C ASP A 679 6.96 -45.22 -11.23
N ALA A 680 7.60 -46.14 -10.51
CA ALA A 680 9.03 -46.38 -10.57
C ALA A 680 9.49 -46.75 -11.99
N SER A 681 8.71 -47.55 -12.72
CA SER A 681 9.09 -48.00 -14.07
C SER A 681 9.15 -46.88 -15.11
N SER A 682 8.33 -45.84 -14.95
CA SER A 682 8.27 -44.66 -15.83
C SER A 682 9.08 -43.47 -15.31
N SER A 683 9.64 -43.57 -14.11
CA SER A 683 10.40 -42.50 -13.47
C SER A 683 11.81 -42.42 -14.05
N GLU A 684 12.29 -41.19 -14.29
CA GLU A 684 13.69 -40.95 -14.66
C GLU A 684 14.67 -41.50 -13.60
N TRP A 685 14.23 -41.55 -12.33
CA TRP A 685 15.02 -42.08 -11.22
C TRP A 685 15.28 -43.58 -11.28
N ALA A 686 14.56 -44.34 -12.12
CA ALA A 686 14.75 -45.79 -12.26
C ALA A 686 16.14 -46.17 -12.79
N GLN A 687 16.72 -45.29 -13.61
CA GLN A 687 18.03 -45.49 -14.22
C GLN A 687 19.14 -44.72 -13.50
N GLU A 688 18.77 -43.85 -12.57
CA GLU A 688 19.72 -43.03 -11.82
C GLU A 688 20.39 -43.81 -10.69
N ARG A 689 21.65 -43.47 -10.44
CA ARG A 689 22.43 -44.03 -9.33
C ARG A 689 22.71 -42.93 -8.31
N SER A 690 22.92 -43.32 -7.05
CA SER A 690 23.42 -42.40 -6.02
C SER A 690 24.65 -41.64 -6.52
N ASN A 691 24.61 -40.32 -6.41
CA ASN A 691 25.71 -39.45 -6.73
C ASN A 691 25.78 -38.31 -5.70
N PRO A 692 26.42 -38.56 -4.54
CA PRO A 692 26.58 -37.53 -3.51
C PRO A 692 27.31 -36.28 -4.02
N LEU A 693 28.10 -36.37 -5.09
CA LEU A 693 28.74 -35.19 -5.70
C LEU A 693 27.73 -34.26 -6.37
N GLN A 694 26.70 -34.83 -7.02
CA GLN A 694 25.54 -34.13 -7.58
C GLN A 694 24.40 -33.94 -6.57
N ARG A 695 24.69 -34.19 -5.28
CA ARG A 695 23.81 -33.96 -4.14
C ARG A 695 22.56 -34.83 -4.09
N HIS A 696 22.64 -36.05 -4.62
CA HIS A 696 21.53 -36.99 -4.61
C HIS A 696 21.91 -38.42 -4.25
N VAL A 697 20.99 -39.12 -3.59
CA VAL A 697 21.11 -40.53 -3.20
C VAL A 697 19.83 -41.23 -3.62
N VAL A 698 19.97 -42.34 -4.33
CA VAL A 698 18.86 -43.08 -4.93
C VAL A 698 18.98 -44.54 -4.54
N VAL A 699 17.90 -45.10 -4.00
CA VAL A 699 17.85 -46.51 -3.58
C VAL A 699 16.60 -47.17 -4.14
N ALA A 700 16.80 -48.19 -4.97
CA ALA A 700 15.75 -49.14 -5.30
C ALA A 700 15.53 -50.09 -4.12
N THR A 701 14.30 -50.18 -3.63
CA THR A 701 13.94 -51.00 -2.47
C THR A 701 13.62 -52.44 -2.90
N LYS A 702 13.49 -53.35 -1.93
CA LYS A 702 13.07 -54.74 -2.19
C LYS A 702 11.60 -54.82 -2.64
N SER A 703 10.78 -53.84 -2.27
CA SER A 703 9.38 -53.70 -2.69
C SER A 703 9.21 -53.18 -4.12
N GLY A 704 10.30 -52.84 -4.82
CA GLY A 704 10.24 -52.25 -6.17
C GLY A 704 9.99 -50.74 -6.16
N GLU A 705 10.07 -50.10 -5.00
CA GLU A 705 9.96 -48.66 -4.82
C GLU A 705 11.32 -47.99 -5.05
N ILE A 706 11.31 -46.67 -5.23
CA ILE A 706 12.54 -45.88 -5.28
C ILE A 706 12.48 -44.82 -4.18
N ILE A 707 13.49 -44.81 -3.33
CA ILE A 707 13.74 -43.71 -2.38
C ILE A 707 14.76 -42.77 -3.01
N VAL A 708 14.41 -41.48 -3.06
CA VAL A 708 15.34 -40.44 -3.49
C VAL A 708 15.49 -39.42 -2.38
N VAL A 709 16.75 -39.12 -2.07
CA VAL A 709 17.16 -37.96 -1.28
C VAL A 709 17.88 -37.02 -2.22
N GLN A 710 17.34 -35.83 -2.45
CA GLN A 710 17.95 -34.81 -3.31
C GLN A 710 18.06 -33.51 -2.54
N HIS A 711 19.24 -32.93 -2.50
CA HIS A 711 19.45 -31.58 -2.01
C HIS A 711 19.60 -30.60 -3.18
N PHE A 712 18.91 -29.46 -3.07
CA PHE A 712 19.00 -28.34 -3.99
C PHE A 712 19.62 -27.15 -3.24
N PRO A 713 20.78 -26.64 -3.67
CA PRO A 713 21.38 -25.43 -3.11
C PRO A 713 20.43 -24.23 -3.17
N SER A 714 20.54 -23.33 -2.20
CA SER A 714 19.90 -22.03 -2.29
C SER A 714 20.51 -21.21 -3.44
N HIS A 715 19.70 -20.35 -4.05
CA HIS A 715 20.21 -19.40 -5.05
C HIS A 715 20.97 -18.26 -4.36
N HIS A 716 22.09 -17.86 -4.95
CA HIS A 716 22.79 -16.65 -4.53
C HIS A 716 21.94 -15.43 -4.86
N LEU A 717 21.77 -14.54 -3.89
CA LEU A 717 21.08 -13.27 -4.04
C LEU A 717 22.00 -12.15 -3.53
N ASP A 718 22.30 -11.18 -4.39
CA ASP A 718 23.18 -10.05 -4.05
C ASP A 718 22.64 -9.21 -2.87
N VAL A 719 21.31 -9.13 -2.76
CA VAL A 719 20.61 -8.38 -1.70
C VAL A 719 19.35 -9.14 -1.28
N ILE A 720 19.26 -9.51 -0.01
CA ILE A 720 18.03 -10.08 0.59
C ILE A 720 17.18 -8.93 1.12
N THR A 721 16.01 -8.70 0.53
CA THR A 721 15.08 -7.64 0.94
C THR A 721 14.15 -8.05 2.08
N ASN A 722 13.67 -9.29 2.06
CA ASN A 722 12.85 -9.92 3.10
C ASN A 722 12.83 -11.44 2.91
N VAL A 723 12.52 -12.18 3.98
CA VAL A 723 12.35 -13.66 3.93
C VAL A 723 10.93 -14.11 4.28
N THR A 724 10.07 -13.17 4.68
CA THR A 724 8.66 -13.43 5.01
C THR A 724 7.90 -13.92 3.78
N GLY A 725 7.26 -15.08 3.89
CA GLY A 725 6.49 -15.69 2.79
C GLY A 725 7.34 -16.35 1.69
N ALA A 726 8.66 -16.45 1.87
CA ALA A 726 9.54 -17.16 0.93
C ALA A 726 9.17 -18.64 0.82
N GLY A 727 8.82 -19.27 1.95
CA GLY A 727 8.32 -20.65 2.00
C GLY A 727 7.03 -20.82 1.20
N ASP A 728 6.02 -20.00 1.48
CA ASP A 728 4.72 -20.02 0.80
C ASP A 728 4.88 -19.83 -0.73
N SER A 729 5.76 -18.91 -1.14
CA SER A 729 6.06 -18.63 -2.54
C SER A 729 6.73 -19.81 -3.24
N PHE A 730 7.66 -20.48 -2.53
CA PHE A 730 8.27 -21.72 -3.00
C PHE A 730 7.23 -22.83 -3.18
N VAL A 731 6.35 -23.03 -2.19
CA VAL A 731 5.28 -24.04 -2.26
C VAL A 731 4.32 -23.76 -3.41
N GLY A 732 3.89 -22.50 -3.60
CA GLY A 732 3.05 -22.12 -4.73
C GLY A 732 3.70 -22.38 -6.09
N THR A 733 5.01 -22.11 -6.20
CA THR A 733 5.80 -22.39 -7.42
C THR A 733 5.92 -23.89 -7.68
N LEU A 734 6.18 -24.68 -6.64
CA LEU A 734 6.22 -26.15 -6.71
C LEU A 734 4.89 -26.72 -7.19
N LEU A 735 3.77 -26.23 -6.64
CA LEU A 735 2.42 -26.67 -7.02
C LEU A 735 2.10 -26.42 -8.50
N ALA A 736 2.54 -25.30 -9.05
CA ALA A 736 2.36 -25.02 -10.47
C ALA A 736 3.12 -26.02 -11.37
N ALA A 737 4.30 -26.46 -10.94
CA ALA A 737 5.06 -27.50 -11.65
C ALA A 737 4.41 -28.88 -11.49
N LEU A 738 4.04 -29.27 -10.27
CA LEU A 738 3.38 -30.56 -10.01
C LEU A 738 2.06 -30.72 -10.76
N ALA A 739 1.25 -29.66 -10.83
CA ALA A 739 -0.02 -29.67 -11.55
C ALA A 739 0.14 -29.86 -13.07
N LYS A 740 1.24 -29.36 -13.64
CA LYS A 740 1.57 -29.53 -15.06
C LYS A 740 1.89 -30.99 -15.38
N ASP A 741 2.72 -31.62 -14.55
CA ASP A 741 3.14 -33.01 -14.78
C ASP A 741 1.96 -33.98 -14.63
N LEU A 742 1.05 -33.70 -13.69
CA LEU A 742 -0.18 -34.51 -13.54
C LEU A 742 -1.12 -34.40 -14.73
N LYS A 743 -1.26 -33.20 -15.33
CA LYS A 743 -2.07 -33.01 -16.54
C LYS A 743 -1.49 -33.73 -17.76
N GLN A 744 -0.21 -34.11 -17.75
CA GLN A 744 0.41 -34.90 -18.81
C GLN A 744 0.21 -36.41 -18.62
N GLN A 745 -0.24 -36.85 -17.44
CA GLN A 745 -0.52 -38.24 -17.10
C GLN A 745 -1.98 -38.64 -17.35
N ASP A 746 -2.91 -37.67 -17.30
CA ASP A 746 -4.31 -37.79 -17.75
C ASP A 746 -4.45 -37.63 -19.28
#